data_AF-A0A7C3YC63-F1
#
_entry.id   AF-A0A7C3YC63-F1
#
_cell.length_a   1.000
_cell.length_b   1.000
_cell.length_c   1.000
_cell.angle_alpha   90.00
_cell.angle_beta   90.00
_cell.angle_gamma   90.00
#
_symmetry.space_group_name_H-M   'P 1'
#
loop_
_entity.id
_entity.type
_entity.pdbx_description
1 polymer ?
#
loop_
_entity_poly.entity_id
_entity_poly.type
_entity_poly.pdbx_seq_one_letter_code
_entity_poly.pdbx_strand_id
1 'polypeptide(L)'
;MMPAHADDTRPLGRRDYLAAMITGLVAFIVYALTAAPGVLPGDSGEFQLAAPLLGVVHPTGYPLYLLLGKLWTLLVPLGDMAYRMNLLSAVFSALAVACFCVLSRQLGLGTVTSAIAALTLAFGRTFWSQAVRAEVYALNSLFTVVLFLLAMRGGEASGSKTMPAQSGGALVMIAGYWQHLLRLCRPCLFPFVLGLAVFAHHRLAILLIPALIVLAADRNQGWPDGRHPIPGMRHPNRASGVACLVAFLLPALLNLYVPWRAPATPYLRLPVGGGPELVLYRNTLADFLAEISGSVFRGSLELPTAGLSVRLAMAWHLLMQQFGPVGLSLAAIGLVGLRRRPRFAIALVLAYVAVLAFCLVYYIGDIADLFTPSYIVIALWIAGGISLLATMARRIARWPGQACILTLAALLPMTLLTANWPALDMSKETATRTAWQNLLGRSLPQGAILVSNDRDEMTPMWYLQYVEGVRPDLIGLFPKIIADSQFSTLGSLLDWLLARGQKPYLIKQMPGLEVKYSLQAANGLAQVTGYAAAMPVQPDRPLDSSLGGVVRLIGADVSKLPSAGEVMTVTLYWLPDAIMSEDYHSFVQLMTADGERQAGSDHRPGEAFYPTSMWMSGDVIVDRHVIPLPTLLAPGTYDLHAGMYSYPSLKRLPLTGSNETTIALGSVQIR
;
A
#
# COMPACT_ATOMS: atom_id res chain seq x y z
N MET A 1 -26.52 -45.72 18.16
CA MET A 1 -25.67 -45.91 16.97
C MET A 1 -26.03 -44.82 15.96
N MET A 2 -25.25 -43.73 15.89
CA MET A 2 -25.48 -42.64 14.94
C MET A 2 -25.00 -43.09 13.56
N PRO A 3 -25.76 -42.89 12.46
CA PRO A 3 -25.23 -43.14 11.14
C PRO A 3 -24.12 -42.13 10.85
N ALA A 4 -22.92 -42.64 10.58
CA ALA A 4 -21.84 -41.88 9.99
C ALA A 4 -22.29 -41.44 8.59
N HIS A 5 -22.80 -40.21 8.46
CA HIS A 5 -23.06 -39.63 7.15
C HIS A 5 -21.72 -39.43 6.43
N ALA A 6 -21.50 -40.28 5.43
CA ALA A 6 -20.53 -40.07 4.38
C ALA A 6 -20.72 -38.66 3.78
N ASP A 7 -19.59 -38.05 3.46
CA ASP A 7 -19.37 -36.74 2.85
C ASP A 7 -20.55 -36.23 1.96
N ASP A 8 -21.44 -35.45 2.55
CA ASP A 8 -22.70 -34.94 1.96
C ASP A 8 -22.44 -33.75 1.00
N THR A 9 -21.41 -33.87 0.15
CA THR A 9 -21.10 -32.88 -0.88
C THR A 9 -21.95 -33.18 -2.13
N ARG A 10 -23.14 -32.59 -2.19
CA ARG A 10 -23.94 -32.62 -3.42
C ARG A 10 -23.12 -32.01 -4.58
N PRO A 11 -23.08 -32.65 -5.76
CA PRO A 11 -22.45 -32.05 -6.92
C PRO A 11 -23.12 -30.71 -7.27
N LEU A 12 -22.30 -29.71 -7.60
CA LEU A 12 -22.76 -28.36 -7.92
C LEU A 12 -23.67 -28.40 -9.15
N GLY A 13 -24.88 -27.85 -9.02
CA GLY A 13 -25.82 -27.76 -10.12
C GLY A 13 -25.70 -26.45 -10.90
N ARG A 14 -26.32 -26.38 -12.09
CA ARG A 14 -26.41 -25.14 -12.89
C ARG A 14 -26.95 -23.95 -12.09
N ARG A 15 -27.89 -24.18 -11.18
CA ARG A 15 -28.46 -23.13 -10.31
C ARG A 15 -27.44 -22.53 -9.34
N ASP A 16 -26.48 -23.33 -8.88
CA ASP A 16 -25.43 -22.85 -7.96
C ASP A 16 -24.45 -21.93 -8.69
N TYR A 17 -24.03 -22.32 -9.89
CA TYR A 17 -23.19 -21.46 -10.74
C TYR A 17 -23.92 -20.19 -11.18
N LEU A 18 -25.20 -20.29 -11.52
CA LEU A 18 -26.01 -19.11 -11.86
C LEU A 18 -26.12 -18.14 -10.68
N ALA A 19 -26.39 -18.64 -9.47
CA ALA A 19 -26.43 -17.80 -8.27
C ALA A 19 -25.06 -17.14 -7.98
N ALA A 20 -23.96 -17.87 -8.15
CA ALA A 20 -22.61 -17.33 -8.02
C ALA A 20 -22.34 -16.20 -9.04
N MET A 21 -22.71 -16.40 -10.31
CA MET A 21 -22.57 -15.39 -11.36
C MET A 21 -23.42 -14.15 -11.08
N ILE A 22 -24.68 -14.32 -10.65
CA ILE A 22 -25.54 -13.19 -10.28
C ILE A 22 -24.94 -12.42 -9.10
N THR A 23 -24.42 -13.12 -8.09
CA THR A 23 -23.80 -12.49 -6.91
C THR A 23 -22.56 -11.69 -7.31
N GLY A 24 -21.70 -12.26 -8.16
CA GLY A 24 -20.54 -11.56 -8.72
C GLY A 24 -20.95 -10.35 -9.57
N LEU A 25 -22.01 -10.48 -10.39
CA LEU A 25 -22.52 -9.38 -11.21
C LEU A 25 -23.06 -8.23 -10.36
N VAL A 26 -23.77 -8.52 -9.27
CA VAL A 26 -24.23 -7.49 -8.32
C VAL A 26 -23.03 -6.76 -7.72
N ALA A 27 -21.99 -7.48 -7.27
CA ALA A 27 -20.77 -6.86 -6.77
C ALA A 27 -20.07 -6.01 -7.85
N PHE A 28 -19.95 -6.52 -9.08
CA PHE A 28 -19.38 -5.79 -10.21
C PHE A 28 -20.12 -4.49 -10.51
N ILE A 29 -21.45 -4.51 -10.55
CA ILE A 29 -22.26 -3.31 -10.81
C ILE A 29 -21.98 -2.26 -9.74
N VAL A 30 -21.99 -2.64 -8.45
CA VAL A 30 -21.67 -1.71 -7.36
C VAL A 30 -20.26 -1.14 -7.53
N TYR A 31 -19.25 -1.99 -7.74
CA TYR A 31 -17.87 -1.56 -7.92
C TYR A 31 -17.69 -0.62 -9.12
N ALA A 32 -18.26 -0.96 -10.27
CA ALA A 32 -18.17 -0.15 -11.49
C ALA A 32 -18.88 1.20 -11.34
N LEU A 33 -20.00 1.25 -10.62
CA LEU A 33 -20.72 2.50 -10.33
C LEU A 33 -19.93 3.42 -9.39
N THR A 34 -19.13 2.85 -8.48
CA THR A 34 -18.32 3.59 -7.51
C THR A 34 -16.85 3.74 -7.91
N ALA A 35 -16.43 3.22 -9.07
CA ALA A 35 -15.04 3.23 -9.51
C ALA A 35 -14.57 4.66 -9.83
N ALA A 36 -13.30 4.95 -9.50
CA ALA A 36 -12.72 6.26 -9.80
C ALA A 36 -12.70 6.50 -11.32
N PRO A 37 -13.17 7.65 -11.83
CA PRO A 37 -13.35 7.90 -13.26
C PRO A 37 -12.05 8.17 -14.04
N GLY A 38 -10.91 8.27 -13.36
CA GLY A 38 -9.63 8.59 -14.00
C GLY A 38 -8.42 8.30 -13.12
N VAL A 39 -7.33 9.02 -13.39
CA VAL A 39 -6.02 8.81 -12.75
C VAL A 39 -6.06 9.11 -11.24
N LEU A 40 -5.44 8.22 -10.47
CA LEU A 40 -5.32 8.29 -9.01
C LEU A 40 -3.85 8.50 -8.60
N PRO A 41 -3.55 8.95 -7.37
CA PRO A 41 -2.18 9.05 -6.86
C PRO A 41 -1.67 7.66 -6.41
N GLY A 42 -0.39 7.61 -6.02
CA GLY A 42 0.22 6.43 -5.43
C GLY A 42 0.37 5.25 -6.39
N ASP A 43 0.31 4.05 -5.82
CA ASP A 43 0.45 2.78 -6.54
C ASP A 43 -0.60 2.64 -7.65
N SER A 44 -1.84 3.03 -7.38
CA SER A 44 -2.91 3.07 -8.38
C SER A 44 -2.50 3.90 -9.62
N GLY A 45 -1.93 5.08 -9.42
CA GLY A 45 -1.41 5.92 -10.50
C GLY A 45 -0.25 5.27 -11.27
N GLU A 46 0.63 4.57 -10.56
CA GLU A 46 1.75 3.85 -11.16
C GLU A 46 1.28 2.68 -12.04
N PHE A 47 0.30 1.90 -11.60
CA PHE A 47 -0.29 0.82 -12.39
C PHE A 47 -1.05 1.34 -13.62
N GLN A 48 -1.77 2.47 -13.46
CA GLN A 48 -2.47 3.15 -14.56
C GLN A 48 -1.50 3.70 -15.60
N LEU A 49 -0.29 4.11 -15.21
CA LEU A 49 0.81 4.52 -16.09
C LEU A 49 1.49 3.31 -16.76
N ALA A 50 1.90 2.33 -15.96
CA ALA A 50 2.79 1.28 -16.41
C ALA A 50 2.09 0.23 -17.29
N ALA A 51 0.86 -0.17 -16.94
CA ALA A 51 0.18 -1.23 -17.69
C ALA A 51 -0.08 -0.86 -19.17
N PRO A 52 -0.57 0.35 -19.52
CA PRO A 52 -0.69 0.76 -20.92
C PRO A 52 0.63 0.79 -21.69
N LEU A 53 1.73 1.13 -21.02
CA LEU A 53 3.06 1.25 -21.63
C LEU A 53 3.85 -0.07 -21.63
N LEU A 54 3.34 -1.11 -20.97
CA LEU A 54 4.15 -2.27 -20.56
C LEU A 54 5.44 -1.80 -19.86
N GLY A 55 5.31 -0.85 -18.94
CA GLY A 55 6.42 -0.34 -18.14
C GLY A 55 6.79 -1.28 -16.99
N VAL A 56 7.75 -0.85 -16.18
CA VAL A 56 8.10 -1.48 -14.90
C VAL A 56 7.55 -0.60 -13.77
N VAL A 57 7.04 -1.23 -12.73
CA VAL A 57 6.53 -0.57 -11.51
C VAL A 57 7.46 -0.86 -10.35
N HIS A 58 7.19 -0.24 -9.20
CA HIS A 58 7.84 -0.54 -7.93
C HIS A 58 7.93 -2.04 -7.60
N PRO A 59 8.88 -2.44 -6.73
CA PRO A 59 9.00 -3.82 -6.31
C PRO A 59 7.66 -4.31 -5.77
N THR A 60 7.08 -5.36 -6.34
CA THR A 60 7.84 -6.47 -6.90
C THR A 60 7.70 -6.68 -8.41
N GLY A 61 7.34 -5.61 -9.12
CA GLY A 61 7.23 -5.57 -10.58
C GLY A 61 5.93 -6.12 -11.16
N TYR A 62 5.17 -6.95 -10.42
CA TYR A 62 3.82 -7.43 -10.74
C TYR A 62 3.58 -7.81 -12.22
N PRO A 63 4.45 -8.63 -12.85
CA PRO A 63 4.44 -8.81 -14.30
C PRO A 63 3.11 -9.38 -14.83
N LEU A 64 2.46 -10.28 -14.10
CA LEU A 64 1.17 -10.81 -14.51
C LEU A 64 0.09 -9.72 -14.53
N TYR A 65 0.04 -8.87 -13.52
CA TYR A 65 -0.94 -7.78 -13.43
C TYR A 65 -0.75 -6.79 -14.58
N LEU A 66 0.49 -6.41 -14.89
CA LEU A 66 0.80 -5.49 -15.99
C LEU A 66 0.45 -6.07 -17.36
N LEU A 67 0.75 -7.35 -17.61
CA LEU A 67 0.39 -8.02 -18.86
C LEU A 67 -1.13 -8.14 -19.04
N LEU A 68 -1.85 -8.50 -17.98
CA LEU A 68 -3.31 -8.53 -18.00
C LEU A 68 -3.90 -7.12 -18.16
N GLY A 69 -3.32 -6.11 -17.52
CA GLY A 69 -3.68 -4.71 -17.67
C GLY A 69 -3.50 -4.18 -19.09
N LYS A 70 -2.37 -4.51 -19.74
CA LYS A 70 -2.16 -4.18 -21.15
C LYS A 70 -3.21 -4.84 -22.04
N LEU A 71 -3.45 -6.14 -21.85
CA LEU A 71 -4.47 -6.84 -22.64
C LEU A 71 -5.86 -6.21 -22.41
N TRP A 72 -6.21 -5.92 -21.16
CA TRP A 72 -7.49 -5.32 -20.79
C TRP A 72 -7.69 -3.94 -21.42
N THR A 73 -6.68 -3.06 -21.35
CA THR A 73 -6.75 -1.71 -21.92
C THR A 73 -6.92 -1.72 -23.45
N LEU A 74 -6.47 -2.78 -24.12
CA LEU A 74 -6.69 -3.01 -25.56
C LEU A 74 -8.10 -3.57 -25.86
N LEU A 75 -8.63 -4.45 -25.01
CA LEU A 75 -9.90 -5.15 -25.24
C LEU A 75 -11.14 -4.33 -24.81
N VAL A 76 -11.00 -3.45 -23.82
CA VAL A 76 -12.13 -2.73 -23.22
C VAL A 76 -12.06 -1.24 -23.55
N PRO A 77 -12.90 -0.75 -24.48
CA PRO A 77 -12.87 0.65 -24.92
C PRO A 77 -13.80 1.55 -24.07
N LEU A 78 -13.75 1.45 -22.74
CA LEU A 78 -14.61 2.23 -21.83
C LEU A 78 -13.80 3.29 -21.08
N GLY A 79 -14.16 4.56 -21.22
CA GLY A 79 -13.46 5.68 -20.56
C GLY A 79 -11.98 5.81 -20.96
N ASP A 80 -11.26 6.60 -20.16
CA ASP A 80 -9.81 6.77 -20.29
C ASP A 80 -9.03 5.52 -19.83
N MET A 81 -7.71 5.49 -20.07
CA MET A 81 -6.91 4.30 -19.74
C MET A 81 -6.87 4.03 -18.22
N ALA A 82 -6.89 5.07 -17.39
CA ALA A 82 -6.92 4.93 -15.95
C ALA A 82 -8.24 4.30 -15.47
N TYR A 83 -9.39 4.74 -15.99
CA TYR A 83 -10.70 4.16 -15.69
C TYR A 83 -10.77 2.68 -16.07
N ARG A 84 -10.22 2.30 -17.23
CA ARG A 84 -10.13 0.89 -17.64
C ARG A 84 -9.39 0.06 -16.60
N MET A 85 -8.27 0.56 -16.08
CA MET A 85 -7.51 -0.14 -15.05
C MET A 85 -8.28 -0.23 -13.72
N ASN A 86 -9.04 0.80 -13.34
CA ASN A 86 -9.92 0.72 -12.16
C ASN A 86 -11.02 -0.35 -12.34
N LEU A 87 -11.61 -0.43 -13.53
CA LEU A 87 -12.59 -1.47 -13.88
C LEU A 87 -11.99 -2.88 -13.88
N LEU A 88 -10.71 -3.04 -14.21
CA LEU A 88 -10.04 -4.34 -14.17
C LEU A 88 -10.03 -4.91 -12.74
N SER A 89 -9.72 -4.06 -11.75
CA SER A 89 -9.81 -4.46 -10.34
C SER A 89 -11.24 -4.78 -9.91
N ALA A 90 -12.24 -4.03 -10.38
CA ALA A 90 -13.65 -4.35 -10.15
C ALA A 90 -14.02 -5.75 -10.69
N VAL A 91 -13.53 -6.12 -11.89
CA VAL A 91 -13.72 -7.45 -12.47
C VAL A 91 -13.06 -8.53 -11.63
N PHE A 92 -11.79 -8.36 -11.24
CA PHE A 92 -11.10 -9.37 -10.43
C PHE A 92 -11.78 -9.59 -9.07
N SER A 93 -12.18 -8.51 -8.39
CA SER A 93 -12.90 -8.60 -7.12
C SER A 93 -14.29 -9.24 -7.29
N ALA A 94 -15.03 -8.90 -8.35
CA ALA A 94 -16.32 -9.55 -8.64
C ALA A 94 -16.19 -11.04 -8.97
N LEU A 95 -15.14 -11.43 -9.70
CA LEU A 95 -14.81 -12.83 -9.94
C LEU A 95 -14.43 -13.54 -8.64
N ALA A 96 -13.69 -12.88 -7.74
CA ALA A 96 -13.36 -13.43 -6.42
C ALA A 96 -14.64 -13.71 -5.61
N VAL A 97 -15.60 -12.78 -5.62
CA VAL A 97 -16.92 -12.94 -4.98
C VAL A 97 -17.72 -14.11 -5.58
N ALA A 98 -17.75 -14.23 -6.91
CA ALA A 98 -18.41 -15.36 -7.58
C ALA A 98 -17.74 -16.70 -7.25
N CYS A 99 -16.40 -16.76 -7.30
CA CYS A 99 -15.62 -17.93 -6.90
C CYS A 99 -15.84 -18.27 -5.41
N PHE A 100 -16.01 -17.27 -4.54
CA PHE A 100 -16.27 -17.46 -3.13
C PHE A 100 -17.62 -18.15 -2.90
N CYS A 101 -18.65 -17.75 -3.67
CA CYS A 101 -19.92 -18.46 -3.67
C CYS A 101 -19.74 -19.94 -4.05
N VAL A 102 -18.99 -20.22 -5.11
CA VAL A 102 -18.70 -21.60 -5.53
C VAL A 102 -17.96 -22.38 -4.43
N LEU A 103 -16.98 -21.75 -3.77
CA LEU A 103 -16.19 -22.36 -2.69
C LEU A 103 -17.09 -22.72 -1.50
N SER A 104 -17.93 -21.77 -1.09
CA SER A 104 -18.92 -21.97 -0.02
C SER A 104 -19.89 -23.11 -0.35
N ARG A 105 -20.29 -23.26 -1.62
CA ARG A 105 -21.12 -24.38 -2.07
C ARG A 105 -20.38 -25.72 -2.04
N GLN A 106 -19.10 -25.76 -2.43
CA GLN A 106 -18.26 -26.98 -2.30
C GLN A 106 -18.07 -27.40 -0.83
N LEU A 107 -18.14 -26.45 0.10
CA LEU A 107 -18.16 -26.71 1.54
C LEU A 107 -19.49 -27.29 2.04
N GLY A 108 -20.51 -27.40 1.18
CA GLY A 108 -21.84 -27.88 1.54
C GLY A 108 -22.77 -26.81 2.13
N LEU A 109 -22.37 -25.54 2.11
CA LEU A 109 -23.18 -24.43 2.63
C LEU A 109 -24.31 -24.09 1.65
N GLY A 110 -25.47 -23.61 2.11
CA GLY A 110 -26.61 -23.32 1.23
C GLY A 110 -26.36 -22.20 0.21
N THR A 111 -27.09 -22.18 -0.90
CA THR A 111 -26.98 -21.17 -1.97
C THR A 111 -27.20 -19.75 -1.47
N VAL A 112 -28.27 -19.52 -0.72
CA VAL A 112 -28.57 -18.20 -0.13
C VAL A 112 -27.51 -17.79 0.90
N THR A 113 -27.09 -18.72 1.76
CA THR A 113 -26.01 -18.48 2.73
C THR A 113 -24.70 -18.09 2.07
N SER A 114 -24.35 -18.76 0.97
CA SER A 114 -23.13 -18.50 0.20
C SER A 114 -23.19 -17.09 -0.41
N ALA A 115 -24.32 -16.72 -1.00
CA ALA A 115 -24.53 -15.38 -1.57
C ALA A 115 -24.47 -14.28 -0.50
N ILE A 116 -25.12 -14.46 0.65
CA ILE A 116 -25.08 -13.49 1.76
C ILE A 116 -23.63 -13.27 2.21
N ALA A 117 -22.89 -14.34 2.50
CA ALA A 117 -21.51 -14.22 2.97
C ALA A 117 -20.57 -13.63 1.90
N ALA A 118 -20.79 -13.95 0.62
CA ALA A 118 -20.03 -13.38 -0.48
C ALA A 118 -20.29 -11.86 -0.61
N LEU A 119 -21.53 -11.42 -0.47
CA LEU A 119 -21.87 -9.99 -0.46
C LEU A 119 -21.37 -9.28 0.82
N THR A 120 -21.32 -9.99 1.96
CA THR A 120 -20.71 -9.47 3.19
C THR A 120 -19.21 -9.22 3.00
N LEU A 121 -18.50 -10.11 2.30
CA LEU A 121 -17.13 -9.86 1.86
C LEU A 121 -17.08 -8.68 0.88
N ALA A 122 -17.95 -8.70 -0.13
CA ALA A 122 -17.94 -7.75 -1.23
C ALA A 122 -18.13 -6.29 -0.77
N PHE A 123 -19.02 -6.06 0.20
CA PHE A 123 -19.38 -4.72 0.67
C PHE A 123 -18.62 -4.30 1.94
N GLY A 124 -17.67 -5.11 2.40
CA GLY A 124 -16.79 -4.72 3.49
C GLY A 124 -15.74 -3.70 3.04
N ARG A 125 -15.33 -2.84 3.97
CA ARG A 125 -14.65 -1.57 3.66
C ARG A 125 -13.38 -1.71 2.81
N THR A 126 -12.41 -2.51 3.26
CA THR A 126 -11.13 -2.67 2.58
C THR A 126 -11.27 -3.48 1.30
N PHE A 127 -12.07 -4.54 1.30
CA PHE A 127 -12.27 -5.36 0.09
C PHE A 127 -12.87 -4.53 -1.06
N TRP A 128 -13.85 -3.66 -0.75
CA TRP A 128 -14.44 -2.76 -1.73
C TRP A 128 -13.48 -1.63 -2.12
N SER A 129 -12.70 -1.05 -1.20
CA SER A 129 -11.72 -0.01 -1.57
C SER A 129 -10.75 -0.48 -2.64
N GLN A 130 -10.32 -1.75 -2.60
CA GLN A 130 -9.44 -2.37 -3.59
C GLN A 130 -10.13 -2.72 -4.92
N ALA A 131 -11.46 -2.72 -4.96
CA ALA A 131 -12.24 -3.03 -6.17
C ALA A 131 -12.53 -1.80 -7.03
N VAL A 132 -12.41 -0.58 -6.49
CA VAL A 132 -12.80 0.69 -7.17
C VAL A 132 -11.62 1.47 -7.74
N ARG A 133 -10.39 0.95 -7.58
CA ARG A 133 -9.12 1.56 -7.98
C ARG A 133 -8.18 0.49 -8.52
N ALA A 134 -7.21 0.89 -9.34
CA ALA A 134 -6.26 0.01 -10.01
C ALA A 134 -5.24 -0.60 -9.04
N GLU A 135 -5.63 -1.69 -8.37
CA GLU A 135 -4.82 -2.32 -7.32
C GLU A 135 -4.58 -3.82 -7.53
N VAL A 136 -3.40 -4.27 -7.10
CA VAL A 136 -2.96 -5.67 -7.20
C VAL A 136 -3.70 -6.60 -6.23
N TYR A 137 -4.25 -6.04 -5.15
CA TYR A 137 -4.96 -6.80 -4.12
C TYR A 137 -6.27 -7.43 -4.62
N ALA A 138 -6.91 -6.84 -5.65
CA ALA A 138 -8.08 -7.41 -6.31
C ALA A 138 -7.77 -8.75 -6.98
N LEU A 139 -6.70 -8.82 -7.78
CA LEU A 139 -6.24 -10.06 -8.41
C LEU A 139 -5.70 -11.07 -7.37
N ASN A 140 -5.04 -10.57 -6.30
CA ASN A 140 -4.60 -11.44 -5.20
C ASN A 140 -5.79 -12.08 -4.45
N SER A 141 -6.89 -11.35 -4.29
CA SER A 141 -8.13 -11.87 -3.70
C SER A 141 -8.74 -12.98 -4.55
N LEU A 142 -8.77 -12.80 -5.88
CA LEU A 142 -9.20 -13.84 -6.81
C LEU A 142 -8.32 -15.09 -6.68
N PHE A 143 -6.99 -14.94 -6.68
CA PHE A 143 -6.08 -16.06 -6.51
C PHE A 143 -6.28 -16.77 -5.18
N THR A 144 -6.48 -16.04 -4.08
CA THR A 144 -6.72 -16.61 -2.76
C THR A 144 -7.91 -17.58 -2.80
N VAL A 145 -9.05 -17.13 -3.33
CA VAL A 145 -10.27 -17.94 -3.42
C VAL A 145 -10.09 -19.12 -4.39
N VAL A 146 -9.47 -18.89 -5.56
CA VAL A 146 -9.23 -19.93 -6.56
C VAL A 146 -8.27 -21.01 -6.03
N LEU A 147 -7.26 -20.64 -5.26
CA LEU A 147 -6.34 -21.60 -4.65
C LEU A 147 -7.05 -22.48 -3.62
N PHE A 148 -7.93 -21.90 -2.78
CA PHE A 148 -8.79 -22.69 -1.90
C PHE A 148 -9.73 -23.61 -2.69
N LEU A 149 -10.33 -23.13 -3.78
CA LEU A 149 -11.18 -23.93 -4.66
C LEU A 149 -10.45 -25.10 -5.32
N LEU A 150 -9.23 -24.88 -5.78
CA LEU A 150 -8.43 -25.91 -6.46
C LEU A 150 -7.84 -26.91 -5.46
N ALA A 151 -7.48 -26.46 -4.26
CA ALA A 151 -7.05 -27.32 -3.15
C ALA A 151 -8.19 -28.19 -2.59
N MET A 152 -9.44 -27.81 -2.84
CA MET A 152 -10.62 -28.58 -2.46
C MET A 152 -11.16 -29.45 -3.61
N ARG A 153 -11.70 -30.63 -3.27
CA ARG A 153 -12.46 -31.45 -4.22
C ARG A 153 -13.78 -30.76 -4.55
N GLY A 154 -14.00 -30.45 -5.83
CA GLY A 154 -15.36 -30.26 -6.33
C GLY A 154 -16.07 -31.61 -6.29
N GLY A 155 -17.22 -31.71 -5.60
CA GLY A 155 -18.05 -32.91 -5.66
C GLY A 155 -18.45 -33.17 -7.11
N GLU A 156 -17.72 -34.05 -7.79
CA GLU A 156 -18.16 -34.54 -9.08
C GLU A 156 -19.22 -35.61 -8.83
N ALA A 157 -20.32 -35.52 -9.58
CA ALA A 157 -21.29 -36.59 -9.70
C ALA A 157 -20.55 -37.84 -10.19
N SER A 158 -20.27 -38.75 -9.27
CA SER A 158 -19.91 -40.12 -9.60
C SER A 158 -21.09 -40.69 -10.37
N GLY A 159 -21.03 -40.73 -11.71
CA GLY A 159 -22.18 -41.21 -12.48
C GLY A 159 -22.23 -41.02 -13.99
N SER A 160 -21.26 -40.40 -14.67
CA SER A 160 -21.25 -40.41 -16.14
C SER A 160 -19.92 -40.91 -16.67
N LYS A 161 -19.78 -42.25 -16.71
CA LYS A 161 -18.84 -42.95 -17.59
C LYS A 161 -19.25 -42.88 -19.07
N THR A 162 -20.39 -42.26 -19.38
CA THR A 162 -20.82 -42.02 -20.75
C THR A 162 -20.16 -40.76 -21.27
N MET A 163 -19.34 -40.89 -22.32
CA MET A 163 -19.22 -39.81 -23.29
C MET A 163 -20.64 -39.38 -23.67
N PRO A 164 -20.96 -38.08 -23.77
CA PRO A 164 -22.20 -37.67 -24.38
C PRO A 164 -22.27 -38.35 -25.75
N ALA A 165 -23.33 -39.13 -25.97
CA ALA A 165 -23.63 -39.66 -27.28
C ALA A 165 -23.64 -38.51 -28.30
N GLN A 166 -23.36 -38.84 -29.56
CA GLN A 166 -23.12 -37.98 -30.73
C GLN A 166 -24.26 -36.99 -31.11
N SER A 167 -25.20 -36.71 -30.20
CA SER A 167 -26.40 -35.89 -30.43
C SER A 167 -26.39 -34.53 -29.71
N GLY A 168 -25.27 -34.11 -29.11
CA GLY A 168 -25.11 -32.77 -28.54
C GLY A 168 -24.37 -31.83 -29.49
N GLY A 169 -24.97 -30.67 -29.82
CA GLY A 169 -24.35 -29.64 -30.66
C GLY A 169 -22.97 -29.17 -30.14
N ALA A 170 -22.20 -28.48 -30.99
CA ALA A 170 -20.79 -28.13 -30.77
C ALA A 170 -20.45 -27.57 -29.37
N LEU A 171 -21.35 -26.80 -28.74
CA LEU A 171 -21.19 -26.26 -27.39
C LEU A 171 -21.13 -27.32 -26.29
N VAL A 172 -21.86 -28.43 -26.42
CA VAL A 172 -21.85 -29.56 -25.45
C VAL A 172 -20.57 -30.38 -25.61
N MET A 173 -20.10 -30.55 -26.85
CA MET A 173 -18.80 -31.18 -27.15
C MET A 173 -17.63 -30.35 -26.60
N ILE A 174 -17.65 -29.02 -26.79
CA ILE A 174 -16.66 -28.10 -26.22
C ILE A 174 -16.68 -28.14 -24.69
N ALA A 175 -17.86 -28.15 -24.07
CA ALA A 175 -17.98 -28.26 -22.62
C ALA A 175 -17.46 -29.61 -22.08
N GLY A 176 -17.72 -30.71 -22.78
CA GLY A 176 -17.19 -32.04 -22.46
C GLY A 176 -15.66 -32.12 -22.60
N TYR A 177 -15.10 -31.57 -23.68
CA TYR A 177 -13.66 -31.46 -23.88
C TYR A 177 -13.00 -30.59 -22.81
N TRP A 178 -13.60 -29.47 -22.43
CA TRP A 178 -13.11 -28.63 -21.35
C TRP A 178 -13.11 -29.36 -20.01
N GLN A 179 -14.16 -30.10 -19.68
CA GLN A 179 -14.20 -30.91 -18.46
C GLN A 179 -13.13 -32.01 -18.47
N HIS A 180 -12.92 -32.66 -19.62
CA HIS A 180 -11.90 -33.70 -19.75
C HIS A 180 -10.47 -33.13 -19.68
N LEU A 181 -10.23 -31.96 -20.28
CA LEU A 181 -8.95 -31.23 -20.23
C LEU A 181 -8.68 -30.70 -18.82
N LEU A 182 -9.70 -30.14 -18.14
CA LEU A 182 -9.60 -29.71 -16.75
C LEU A 182 -9.29 -30.90 -15.82
N ARG A 183 -9.81 -32.10 -16.09
CA ARG A 183 -9.47 -33.33 -15.34
C ARG A 183 -8.03 -33.79 -15.59
N LEU A 184 -7.58 -33.79 -16.85
CA LEU A 184 -6.22 -34.16 -17.24
C LEU A 184 -5.17 -33.16 -16.71
N CYS A 185 -5.48 -31.87 -16.74
CA CYS A 185 -4.59 -30.80 -16.35
C CYS A 185 -4.69 -30.43 -14.86
N ARG A 186 -5.73 -30.85 -14.11
CA ARG A 186 -5.95 -30.50 -12.70
C ARG A 186 -4.72 -30.62 -11.79
N PRO A 187 -3.94 -31.73 -11.82
CA PRO A 187 -2.76 -31.86 -10.97
C PRO A 187 -1.64 -30.86 -11.32
N CYS A 188 -1.58 -30.37 -12.56
CA CYS A 188 -0.64 -29.31 -12.96
C CYS A 188 -1.25 -27.91 -12.82
N LEU A 189 -2.58 -27.78 -12.88
CA LEU A 189 -3.29 -26.52 -12.78
C LEU A 189 -3.15 -25.89 -11.39
N PHE A 190 -3.32 -26.67 -10.32
CA PHE A 190 -3.12 -26.17 -8.96
C PHE A 190 -1.70 -25.60 -8.73
N PRO A 191 -0.61 -26.35 -8.96
CA PRO A 191 0.73 -25.81 -8.82
C PRO A 191 1.01 -24.65 -9.78
N PHE A 192 0.48 -24.67 -11.02
CA PHE A 192 0.62 -23.55 -11.94
C PHE A 192 -0.05 -22.26 -11.44
N VAL A 193 -1.28 -22.35 -10.93
CA VAL A 193 -1.99 -21.19 -10.35
C VAL A 193 -1.30 -20.71 -9.08
N LEU A 194 -0.77 -21.63 -8.25
CA LEU A 194 0.04 -21.26 -7.09
C LEU A 194 1.33 -20.54 -7.52
N GLY A 195 1.97 -21.00 -8.58
CA GLY A 195 3.13 -20.36 -9.17
C GLY A 195 2.83 -18.96 -9.71
N LEU A 196 1.69 -18.77 -10.40
CA LEU A 196 1.24 -17.44 -10.84
C LEU A 196 1.04 -16.49 -9.66
N ALA A 197 0.37 -16.96 -8.60
CA ALA A 197 0.11 -16.16 -7.42
C ALA A 197 1.42 -15.77 -6.70
N VAL A 198 2.33 -16.73 -6.48
CA VAL A 198 3.57 -16.54 -5.71
C VAL A 198 4.65 -15.79 -6.48
N PHE A 199 4.90 -16.18 -7.73
CA PHE A 199 6.05 -15.69 -8.49
C PHE A 199 5.73 -14.54 -9.42
N ALA A 200 4.52 -14.49 -10.00
CA ALA A 200 4.19 -13.55 -11.07
C ALA A 200 3.25 -12.41 -10.63
N HIS A 201 2.64 -12.53 -9.45
CA HIS A 201 1.68 -11.55 -8.94
C HIS A 201 2.05 -11.01 -7.56
N HIS A 202 1.77 -11.72 -6.47
CA HIS A 202 1.88 -11.16 -5.13
C HIS A 202 2.41 -12.16 -4.09
N ARG A 203 3.56 -11.84 -3.47
CA ARG A 203 4.28 -12.71 -2.50
C ARG A 203 3.47 -13.10 -1.26
N LEU A 204 2.44 -12.33 -0.90
CA LEU A 204 1.51 -12.68 0.18
C LEU A 204 0.87 -14.07 0.01
N ALA A 205 0.74 -14.57 -1.23
CA ALA A 205 0.26 -15.92 -1.51
C ALA A 205 1.13 -17.03 -0.87
N ILE A 206 2.40 -16.75 -0.58
CA ILE A 206 3.31 -17.68 0.14
C ILE A 206 2.73 -18.02 1.52
N LEU A 207 2.10 -17.05 2.20
CA LEU A 207 1.53 -17.25 3.54
C LEU A 207 0.35 -18.23 3.53
N LEU A 208 -0.24 -18.50 2.37
CA LEU A 208 -1.32 -19.49 2.22
C LEU A 208 -0.79 -20.91 2.07
N ILE A 209 0.50 -21.12 1.76
CA ILE A 209 1.08 -22.44 1.48
C ILE A 209 0.84 -23.44 2.62
N PRO A 210 1.06 -23.12 3.92
CA PRO A 210 0.80 -24.07 5.00
C PRO A 210 -0.66 -24.54 5.03
N ALA A 211 -1.61 -23.63 4.83
CA ALA A 211 -3.04 -23.95 4.76
C ALA A 211 -3.36 -24.83 3.54
N LEU A 212 -2.81 -24.49 2.38
CA LEU A 212 -3.00 -25.25 1.14
C LEU A 212 -2.40 -26.66 1.24
N ILE A 213 -1.27 -26.84 1.93
CA ILE A 213 -0.69 -28.16 2.20
C ILE A 213 -1.63 -28.99 3.07
N VAL A 214 -2.20 -28.42 4.13
CA VAL A 214 -3.17 -29.14 4.99
C VAL A 214 -4.40 -29.59 4.19
N LEU A 215 -4.92 -28.74 3.30
CA LEU A 215 -6.04 -29.08 2.43
C LEU A 215 -5.68 -30.13 1.39
N ALA A 216 -4.51 -29.98 0.76
CA ALA A 216 -4.03 -30.90 -0.25
C ALA A 216 -3.73 -32.28 0.34
N ALA A 217 -3.18 -32.36 1.57
CA ALA A 217 -2.81 -33.61 2.24
C ALA A 217 -3.99 -34.37 2.88
N ASP A 218 -5.22 -33.87 2.76
CA ASP A 218 -6.41 -34.53 3.30
C ASP A 218 -6.73 -35.83 2.54
N ARG A 219 -6.27 -36.96 3.09
CA ARG A 219 -6.45 -38.31 2.54
C ARG A 219 -7.92 -38.76 2.42
N ASN A 220 -8.85 -38.09 3.12
CA ASN A 220 -10.28 -38.38 3.03
C ASN A 220 -10.92 -37.78 1.77
N GLN A 221 -10.21 -36.89 1.07
CA GLN A 221 -10.60 -36.50 -0.28
C GLN A 221 -10.33 -37.67 -1.22
N GLY A 222 -11.37 -38.43 -1.57
CA GLY A 222 -11.28 -39.46 -2.61
C GLY A 222 -11.10 -38.81 -3.99
N TRP A 223 -9.93 -38.94 -4.60
CA TRP A 223 -9.70 -38.46 -5.97
C TRP A 223 -10.17 -39.50 -6.99
N PRO A 224 -10.82 -39.09 -8.11
CA PRO A 224 -11.54 -40.00 -9.02
C PRO A 224 -10.72 -41.18 -9.56
N ASP A 225 -9.40 -41.02 -9.68
CA ASP A 225 -8.48 -42.05 -10.18
C ASP A 225 -7.42 -42.48 -9.14
N GLY A 226 -7.61 -42.12 -7.86
CA GLY A 226 -6.57 -42.29 -6.83
C GLY A 226 -5.35 -41.37 -6.99
N ARG A 227 -5.36 -40.43 -7.93
CA ARG A 227 -4.29 -39.45 -8.17
C ARG A 227 -4.56 -38.19 -7.34
N HIS A 228 -3.65 -37.83 -6.44
CA HIS A 228 -3.72 -36.72 -5.49
C HIS A 228 -3.47 -35.33 -6.19
N PRO A 229 -3.87 -34.15 -5.63
CA PRO A 229 -3.60 -32.83 -6.26
C PRO A 229 -2.11 -32.56 -6.42
N ILE A 230 -1.32 -33.22 -5.57
CA ILE A 230 0.12 -33.30 -5.62
C ILE A 230 0.46 -34.72 -6.08
N PRO A 231 0.82 -34.95 -7.35
CA PRO A 231 1.24 -36.26 -7.83
C PRO A 231 2.47 -36.72 -7.04
N GLY A 232 2.37 -37.86 -6.38
CA GLY A 232 3.45 -38.38 -5.53
C GLY A 232 3.00 -39.05 -4.23
N MET A 233 1.81 -38.72 -3.71
CA MET A 233 1.42 -39.16 -2.36
C MET A 233 0.74 -40.54 -2.26
N ARG A 234 0.34 -41.16 -3.39
CA ARG A 234 -0.23 -42.52 -3.40
C ARG A 234 0.60 -43.52 -4.22
N HIS A 235 1.11 -43.13 -5.39
CA HIS A 235 2.10 -43.87 -6.17
C HIS A 235 3.02 -42.86 -6.89
N PRO A 236 4.20 -42.52 -6.33
CA PRO A 236 5.10 -41.56 -6.95
C PRO A 236 5.72 -42.15 -8.22
N ASN A 237 5.22 -41.75 -9.39
CA ASN A 237 6.08 -41.77 -10.57
C ASN A 237 6.83 -40.43 -10.63
N ARG A 238 8.15 -40.48 -10.86
CA ARG A 238 9.00 -39.28 -10.90
C ARG A 238 8.50 -38.25 -11.92
N ALA A 239 7.93 -38.73 -13.03
CA ALA A 239 7.40 -37.90 -14.11
C ALA A 239 6.31 -36.93 -13.68
N SER A 240 5.35 -37.35 -12.84
CA SER A 240 4.25 -36.45 -12.42
C SER A 240 4.70 -35.43 -11.37
N GLY A 241 5.65 -35.80 -10.51
CA GLY A 241 6.26 -34.86 -9.57
C GLY A 241 7.06 -33.77 -10.30
N VAL A 242 7.83 -34.15 -11.33
CA VAL A 242 8.54 -33.21 -12.21
C VAL A 242 7.55 -32.31 -12.95
N ALA A 243 6.46 -32.84 -13.50
CA ALA A 243 5.46 -32.03 -14.20
C ALA A 243 4.82 -30.97 -13.29
N CYS A 244 4.53 -31.29 -12.03
CA CYS A 244 3.99 -30.32 -11.07
C CYS A 244 5.02 -29.29 -10.62
N LEU A 245 6.28 -29.70 -10.45
CA LEU A 245 7.36 -28.75 -10.17
C LEU A 245 7.56 -27.78 -11.34
N VAL A 246 7.58 -28.29 -12.58
CA VAL A 246 7.65 -27.48 -13.79
C VAL A 246 6.44 -26.54 -13.87
N ALA A 247 5.22 -27.05 -13.66
CA ALA A 247 4.02 -26.22 -13.63
C ALA A 247 4.10 -25.11 -12.57
N PHE A 248 4.61 -25.39 -11.37
CA PHE A 248 4.79 -24.38 -10.31
C PHE A 248 5.85 -23.33 -10.65
N LEU A 249 6.98 -23.74 -11.24
CA LEU A 249 8.10 -22.85 -11.54
C LEU A 249 7.93 -22.10 -12.86
N LEU A 250 7.17 -22.63 -13.82
CA LEU A 250 6.98 -22.03 -15.15
C LEU A 250 6.49 -20.57 -15.08
N PRO A 251 5.50 -20.20 -14.23
CA PRO A 251 5.12 -18.82 -13.97
C PRO A 251 6.26 -17.89 -13.56
N ALA A 252 7.33 -18.39 -12.93
CA ALA A 252 8.45 -17.56 -12.51
C ALA A 252 9.18 -16.93 -13.71
N LEU A 253 9.09 -17.53 -14.90
CA LEU A 253 9.62 -16.95 -16.14
C LEU A 253 8.97 -15.61 -16.50
N LEU A 254 7.74 -15.34 -16.03
CA LEU A 254 7.11 -14.03 -16.23
C LEU A 254 7.90 -12.89 -15.58
N ASN A 255 8.75 -13.16 -14.59
CA ASN A 255 9.62 -12.14 -14.01
C ASN A 255 10.68 -11.62 -15.01
N LEU A 256 11.03 -12.39 -16.04
CA LEU A 256 11.92 -11.92 -17.11
C LEU A 256 11.33 -10.72 -17.88
N TYR A 257 10.04 -10.44 -17.69
CA TYR A 257 9.41 -9.19 -18.09
C TYR A 257 10.18 -7.96 -17.62
N VAL A 258 10.62 -7.92 -16.36
CA VAL A 258 11.29 -6.74 -15.77
C VAL A 258 12.56 -6.38 -16.54
N PRO A 259 13.57 -7.26 -16.66
CA PRO A 259 14.80 -6.90 -17.36
C PRO A 259 14.61 -6.68 -18.86
N TRP A 260 13.58 -7.30 -19.46
CA TRP A 260 13.24 -7.09 -20.86
C TRP A 260 12.57 -5.72 -21.10
N ARG A 261 11.68 -5.28 -20.21
CA ARG A 261 10.94 -4.02 -20.36
C ARG A 261 11.64 -2.81 -19.76
N ALA A 262 12.58 -3.01 -18.84
CA ALA A 262 13.32 -1.92 -18.22
C ALA A 262 13.97 -0.94 -19.24
N PRO A 263 14.65 -1.38 -20.32
CA PRO A 263 15.23 -0.47 -21.31
C PRO A 263 14.21 0.36 -22.08
N ALA A 264 12.95 -0.09 -22.16
CA ALA A 264 11.87 0.58 -22.89
C ALA A 264 10.95 1.38 -21.96
N THR A 265 11.23 1.45 -20.66
CA THR A 265 10.42 2.18 -19.68
C THR A 265 11.01 3.59 -19.49
N PRO A 266 10.35 4.65 -19.99
CA PRO A 266 10.95 5.98 -20.10
C PRO A 266 11.20 6.67 -18.75
N TYR A 267 10.43 6.33 -17.72
CA TYR A 267 10.53 6.96 -16.40
C TYR A 267 11.51 6.26 -15.44
N LEU A 268 12.19 5.18 -15.86
CA LEU A 268 13.24 4.55 -15.03
C LEU A 268 14.57 5.28 -15.08
N ARG A 269 14.76 6.12 -16.11
CA ARG A 269 15.98 6.88 -16.37
C ARG A 269 15.58 8.29 -16.80
N LEU A 270 15.71 9.23 -15.88
CA LEU A 270 15.25 10.60 -16.08
C LEU A 270 16.47 11.49 -16.37
N PRO A 271 16.62 11.99 -17.62
CA PRO A 271 17.75 12.83 -17.98
C PRO A 271 17.60 14.23 -17.38
N VAL A 272 18.70 14.77 -16.85
CA VAL A 272 18.74 16.16 -16.34
C VAL A 272 20.00 16.85 -16.87
N GLY A 273 19.80 17.90 -17.67
CA GLY A 273 20.84 18.89 -17.99
C GLY A 273 22.14 18.35 -18.58
N GLY A 274 22.10 17.31 -19.42
CA GLY A 274 23.29 16.75 -20.10
C GLY A 274 24.30 16.03 -19.20
N GLY A 275 23.96 15.79 -17.92
CA GLY A 275 24.75 15.05 -16.93
C GLY A 275 24.27 13.61 -16.70
N PRO A 276 24.76 12.90 -15.66
CA PRO A 276 24.28 11.57 -15.31
C PRO A 276 22.78 11.59 -15.00
N GLU A 277 22.06 10.59 -15.49
CA GLU A 277 20.60 10.45 -15.33
C GLU A 277 20.22 10.10 -13.89
N LEU A 278 19.03 10.52 -13.43
CA LEU A 278 18.42 9.92 -12.24
C LEU A 278 17.93 8.53 -12.62
N VAL A 279 18.67 7.50 -12.19
CA VAL A 279 18.38 6.10 -12.50
C VAL A 279 17.62 5.45 -11.35
N LEU A 280 16.31 5.23 -11.55
CA LEU A 280 15.46 4.53 -10.59
C LEU A 280 15.77 3.02 -10.60
N TYR A 281 16.07 2.45 -11.77
CA TYR A 281 16.41 1.04 -11.95
C TYR A 281 17.53 0.84 -12.98
N ARG A 282 18.63 0.17 -12.60
CA ARG A 282 19.85 0.03 -13.43
C ARG A 282 19.86 -1.20 -14.35
N ASN A 283 18.90 -2.12 -14.21
CA ASN A 283 18.79 -3.36 -14.99
C ASN A 283 20.01 -4.29 -14.88
N THR A 284 20.54 -4.44 -13.67
CA THR A 284 21.56 -5.46 -13.36
C THR A 284 20.91 -6.73 -12.79
N LEU A 285 21.66 -7.84 -12.74
CA LEU A 285 21.18 -9.07 -12.08
C LEU A 285 20.84 -8.82 -10.60
N ALA A 286 21.64 -8.01 -9.90
CA ALA A 286 21.41 -7.68 -8.50
C ALA A 286 20.12 -6.87 -8.32
N ASP A 287 19.91 -5.84 -9.13
CA ASP A 287 18.69 -5.03 -9.08
C ASP A 287 17.47 -5.85 -9.48
N PHE A 288 17.59 -6.71 -10.50
CA PHE A 288 16.53 -7.65 -10.88
C PHE A 288 16.13 -8.56 -9.71
N LEU A 289 17.10 -9.18 -9.03
CA LEU A 289 16.83 -10.02 -7.88
C LEU A 289 16.24 -9.24 -6.70
N ALA A 290 16.67 -7.99 -6.49
CA ALA A 290 16.11 -7.12 -5.46
C ALA A 290 14.65 -6.74 -5.78
N GLU A 291 14.36 -6.41 -7.04
CA GLU A 291 13.03 -6.08 -7.56
C GLU A 291 12.06 -7.26 -7.34
N ILE A 292 12.42 -8.45 -7.82
CA ILE A 292 11.55 -9.64 -7.73
C ILE A 292 11.58 -10.31 -6.35
N SER A 293 12.41 -9.88 -5.41
CA SER A 293 12.33 -10.36 -4.03
C SER A 293 11.58 -9.38 -3.13
N GLY A 294 11.49 -8.10 -3.53
CA GLY A 294 11.04 -7.02 -2.66
C GLY A 294 12.03 -6.76 -1.53
N SER A 295 13.32 -7.11 -1.69
CA SER A 295 14.31 -7.00 -0.61
C SER A 295 14.53 -5.58 -0.11
N VAL A 296 14.18 -4.59 -0.94
CA VAL A 296 14.20 -3.16 -0.60
C VAL A 296 13.31 -2.86 0.62
N PHE A 297 12.21 -3.61 0.81
CA PHE A 297 11.29 -3.41 1.94
C PHE A 297 11.69 -4.17 3.21
N ARG A 298 12.88 -4.77 3.25
CA ARG A 298 13.36 -5.49 4.44
C ARG A 298 13.41 -4.58 5.68
N GLY A 299 13.72 -3.29 5.49
CA GLY A 299 13.75 -2.31 6.58
C GLY A 299 12.39 -2.05 7.23
N SER A 300 11.29 -2.39 6.56
CA SER A 300 9.93 -2.25 7.09
C SER A 300 9.47 -3.46 7.92
N LEU A 301 10.31 -4.49 8.07
CA LEU A 301 10.01 -5.66 8.90
C LEU A 301 10.69 -5.52 10.27
N GLU A 302 9.88 -5.34 11.30
CA GLU A 302 10.36 -5.15 12.66
C GLU A 302 9.58 -6.05 13.64
N LEU A 303 10.30 -6.63 14.61
CA LEU A 303 9.64 -7.38 15.69
C LEU A 303 9.02 -6.38 16.66
N PRO A 304 7.69 -6.45 16.92
CA PRO A 304 7.00 -5.50 17.78
C PRO A 304 7.27 -5.81 19.26
N THR A 305 8.50 -5.56 19.74
CA THR A 305 8.88 -5.76 21.15
C THR A 305 8.25 -4.71 22.05
N ALA A 306 8.14 -3.47 21.56
CA ALA A 306 7.32 -2.39 22.10
C ALA A 306 6.26 -2.01 21.06
N GLY A 307 4.97 -2.17 21.37
CA GLY A 307 3.86 -1.78 20.48
C GLY A 307 3.01 -2.92 19.90
N LEU A 308 3.24 -4.19 20.27
CA LEU A 308 2.37 -5.30 19.84
C LEU A 308 0.90 -5.07 20.20
N SER A 309 0.62 -4.47 21.37
CA SER A 309 -0.75 -4.11 21.78
C SER A 309 -1.41 -3.13 20.81
N VAL A 310 -0.67 -2.13 20.32
CA VAL A 310 -1.14 -1.17 19.31
C VAL A 310 -1.41 -1.88 17.98
N ARG A 311 -0.52 -2.77 17.56
CA ARG A 311 -0.68 -3.56 16.32
C ARG A 311 -1.88 -4.52 16.38
N LEU A 312 -2.12 -5.15 17.53
CA LEU A 312 -3.29 -5.98 17.77
C LEU A 312 -4.58 -5.15 17.79
N ALA A 313 -4.55 -3.98 18.42
CA ALA A 313 -5.69 -3.04 18.41
C ALA A 313 -6.00 -2.56 16.99
N MET A 314 -4.99 -2.25 16.17
CA MET A 314 -5.13 -1.94 14.75
C MET A 314 -5.77 -3.10 13.99
N ALA A 315 -5.27 -4.33 14.13
CA ALA A 315 -5.83 -5.49 13.46
C ALA A 315 -7.30 -5.72 13.85
N TRP A 316 -7.63 -5.58 15.14
CA TRP A 316 -9.01 -5.65 15.63
C TRP A 316 -9.90 -4.55 15.05
N HIS A 317 -9.39 -3.32 14.99
CA HIS A 317 -10.10 -2.19 14.42
C HIS A 317 -10.41 -2.40 12.93
N LEU A 318 -9.44 -2.87 12.15
CA LEU A 318 -9.61 -3.19 10.73
C LEU A 318 -10.65 -4.30 10.52
N LEU A 319 -10.66 -5.33 11.37
CA LEU A 319 -11.68 -6.38 11.34
C LEU A 319 -13.08 -5.84 11.65
N MET A 320 -13.20 -4.98 12.65
CA MET A 320 -14.45 -4.32 13.00
C MET A 320 -14.97 -3.42 11.88
N GLN A 321 -14.09 -2.67 11.21
CA GLN A 321 -14.47 -1.89 10.04
C GLN A 321 -14.93 -2.76 8.86
N GLN A 322 -14.30 -3.92 8.67
CA GLN A 322 -14.62 -4.81 7.56
C GLN A 322 -15.97 -5.52 7.73
N PHE A 323 -16.27 -6.04 8.93
CA PHE A 323 -17.43 -6.94 9.14
C PHE A 323 -18.41 -6.50 10.24
N GLY A 324 -18.04 -5.55 11.08
CA GLY A 324 -18.81 -5.14 12.24
C GLY A 324 -18.97 -6.23 13.31
N PRO A 325 -19.62 -5.90 14.44
CA PRO A 325 -19.80 -6.83 15.55
C PRO A 325 -20.68 -8.04 15.18
N VAL A 326 -21.70 -7.84 14.34
CA VAL A 326 -22.61 -8.92 13.91
C VAL A 326 -21.87 -9.93 13.03
N GLY A 327 -21.10 -9.45 12.04
CA GLY A 327 -20.31 -10.31 11.17
C GLY A 327 -19.28 -11.12 11.96
N LEU A 328 -18.55 -10.49 12.88
CA LEU A 328 -17.55 -11.18 13.69
C LEU A 328 -18.18 -12.18 14.68
N SER A 329 -19.38 -11.89 15.19
CA SER A 329 -20.15 -12.85 15.99
C SER A 329 -20.54 -14.09 15.18
N LEU A 330 -21.00 -13.90 13.94
CA LEU A 330 -21.29 -15.00 13.00
C LEU A 330 -20.02 -15.79 12.66
N ALA A 331 -18.88 -15.12 12.48
CA ALA A 331 -17.60 -15.78 12.24
C ALA A 331 -17.20 -16.69 13.42
N ALA A 332 -17.32 -16.22 14.66
CA ALA A 332 -17.03 -17.01 15.85
C ALA A 332 -17.93 -18.27 15.94
N ILE A 333 -19.24 -18.13 15.68
CA ILE A 333 -20.18 -19.26 15.60
C ILE A 333 -19.79 -20.21 14.46
N GLY A 334 -19.34 -19.67 13.35
CA GLY A 334 -18.93 -20.44 12.19
C GLY A 334 -17.72 -21.33 12.40
N LEU A 335 -16.76 -20.89 13.21
CA LEU A 335 -15.62 -21.72 13.59
C LEU A 335 -16.09 -23.00 14.30
N VAL A 336 -17.13 -22.89 15.16
CA VAL A 336 -17.78 -24.05 15.78
C VAL A 336 -18.56 -24.87 14.75
N GLY A 337 -19.25 -24.22 13.81
CA GLY A 337 -19.97 -24.89 12.71
C GLY A 337 -19.07 -25.75 11.82
N LEU A 338 -17.84 -25.30 11.59
CA LEU A 338 -16.83 -25.98 10.79
C LEU A 338 -16.13 -27.13 11.52
N ARG A 339 -16.46 -27.41 12.80
CA ARG A 339 -15.92 -28.58 13.54
C ARG A 339 -16.16 -29.92 12.87
N ARG A 340 -17.17 -30.00 11.98
CA ARG A 340 -17.46 -31.18 11.16
C ARG A 340 -16.46 -31.39 10.01
N ARG A 341 -15.62 -30.39 9.72
CA ARG A 341 -14.53 -30.42 8.71
C ARG A 341 -13.22 -29.90 9.34
N PRO A 342 -12.62 -30.63 10.29
CA PRO A 342 -11.53 -30.14 11.10
C PRO A 342 -10.30 -29.73 10.28
N ARG A 343 -9.95 -30.46 9.22
CA ARG A 343 -8.81 -30.11 8.35
C ARG A 343 -9.02 -28.78 7.62
N PHE A 344 -10.23 -28.53 7.14
CA PHE A 344 -10.57 -27.26 6.51
C PHE A 344 -10.56 -26.11 7.54
N ALA A 345 -11.11 -26.33 8.73
CA ALA A 345 -11.06 -25.36 9.81
C ALA A 345 -9.60 -25.02 10.21
N ILE A 346 -8.74 -26.04 10.35
CA ILE A 346 -7.31 -25.87 10.64
C ILE A 346 -6.63 -25.08 9.51
N ALA A 347 -6.87 -25.42 8.25
CA ALA A 347 -6.30 -24.71 7.12
C ALA A 347 -6.70 -23.22 7.12
N LEU A 348 -7.98 -22.91 7.37
CA LEU A 348 -8.44 -21.53 7.48
C LEU A 348 -7.76 -20.79 8.64
N VAL A 349 -7.66 -21.41 9.82
CA VAL A 349 -6.96 -20.81 10.96
C VAL A 349 -5.48 -20.57 10.64
N LEU A 350 -4.80 -21.53 10.00
CA LEU A 350 -3.40 -21.37 9.59
C LEU A 350 -3.21 -20.22 8.60
N ALA A 351 -4.08 -20.12 7.59
CA ALA A 351 -4.04 -19.02 6.62
C ALA A 351 -4.24 -17.67 7.32
N TYR A 352 -5.24 -17.56 8.20
CA TYR A 352 -5.51 -16.34 8.96
C TYR A 352 -4.33 -15.95 9.87
N VAL A 353 -3.80 -16.90 10.64
CA VAL A 353 -2.69 -16.65 11.57
C VAL A 353 -1.41 -16.27 10.82
N ALA A 354 -1.11 -16.91 9.68
CA ALA A 354 0.08 -16.59 8.90
C ALA A 354 0.02 -15.15 8.34
N VAL A 355 -1.13 -14.76 7.78
CA VAL A 355 -1.34 -13.39 7.26
C VAL A 355 -1.35 -12.37 8.40
N LEU A 356 -2.05 -12.66 9.51
CA LEU A 356 -2.05 -11.78 10.68
C LEU A 356 -0.64 -11.58 11.24
N ALA A 357 0.12 -12.66 11.43
CA ALA A 357 1.48 -12.59 11.95
C ALA A 357 2.38 -11.71 11.07
N PHE A 358 2.29 -11.87 9.74
CA PHE A 358 2.99 -11.01 8.80
C PHE A 358 2.55 -9.54 8.93
N CYS A 359 1.25 -9.27 8.93
CA CYS A 359 0.74 -7.92 9.05
C CYS A 359 1.07 -7.26 10.40
N LEU A 360 1.32 -8.02 11.47
CA LEU A 360 1.72 -7.46 12.75
C LEU A 360 3.17 -6.96 12.75
N VAL A 361 4.05 -7.56 11.94
CA VAL A 361 5.49 -7.24 11.89
C VAL A 361 5.89 -6.35 10.71
N TYR A 362 4.97 -6.05 9.78
CA TYR A 362 5.26 -5.27 8.58
C TYR A 362 4.71 -3.84 8.66
N TYR A 363 5.60 -2.84 8.70
CA TYR A 363 5.30 -1.44 8.96
C TYR A 363 5.28 -0.64 7.66
N ILE A 364 4.09 -0.55 7.06
CA ILE A 364 3.78 0.28 5.88
C ILE A 364 2.47 1.05 6.11
N GLY A 365 2.25 2.14 5.36
CA GLY A 365 1.10 3.03 5.54
C GLY A 365 -0.25 2.41 5.14
N ASP A 366 -0.25 1.49 4.19
CA ASP A 366 -1.39 0.84 3.55
C ASP A 366 -1.61 -0.60 4.05
N ILE A 367 -1.15 -0.92 5.27
CA ILE A 367 -1.16 -2.29 5.83
C ILE A 367 -2.54 -2.99 5.82
N ALA A 368 -3.63 -2.21 5.79
CA ALA A 368 -4.98 -2.73 5.71
C ALA A 368 -5.20 -3.62 4.48
N ASP A 369 -4.56 -3.32 3.36
CA ASP A 369 -4.80 -3.98 2.07
C ASP A 369 -4.24 -5.41 2.06
N LEU A 370 -3.20 -5.65 2.86
CA LEU A 370 -2.61 -6.97 3.06
C LEU A 370 -3.48 -7.90 3.91
N PHE A 371 -4.52 -7.40 4.59
CA PHE A 371 -5.50 -8.25 5.28
C PHE A 371 -6.53 -8.88 4.34
N THR A 372 -6.54 -8.55 3.04
CA THR A 372 -7.52 -9.07 2.08
C THR A 372 -7.68 -10.61 2.09
N PRO A 373 -6.62 -11.44 2.20
CA PRO A 373 -6.80 -12.90 2.33
C PRO A 373 -7.44 -13.30 3.66
N SER A 374 -7.13 -12.60 4.76
CA SER A 374 -7.74 -12.84 6.07
C SER A 374 -9.24 -12.53 6.06
N TYR A 375 -9.67 -11.50 5.33
CA TYR A 375 -11.09 -11.19 5.18
C TYR A 375 -11.85 -12.28 4.42
N ILE A 376 -11.23 -12.88 3.39
CA ILE A 376 -11.80 -14.05 2.70
C ILE A 376 -12.00 -15.22 3.68
N VAL A 377 -10.99 -15.49 4.52
CA VAL A 377 -11.07 -16.55 5.55
C VAL A 377 -12.20 -16.29 6.54
N ILE A 378 -12.32 -15.07 7.05
CA ILE A 378 -13.36 -14.70 8.02
C ILE A 378 -14.74 -14.76 7.36
N ALA A 379 -14.89 -14.33 6.11
CA ALA A 379 -16.14 -14.46 5.38
C ALA A 379 -16.58 -15.94 5.24
N LEU A 380 -15.64 -16.88 5.07
CA LEU A 380 -15.95 -18.32 5.10
C LEU A 380 -16.43 -18.78 6.47
N TRP A 381 -15.88 -18.24 7.56
CA TRP A 381 -16.40 -18.48 8.90
C TRP A 381 -17.82 -17.89 9.05
N ILE A 382 -18.08 -16.67 8.58
CA ILE A 382 -19.42 -16.06 8.58
C ILE A 382 -20.42 -16.98 7.84
N ALA A 383 -20.05 -17.49 6.67
CA ALA A 383 -20.87 -18.43 5.91
C ALA A 383 -21.18 -19.71 6.71
N GLY A 384 -20.18 -20.26 7.41
CA GLY A 384 -20.35 -21.39 8.32
C GLY A 384 -21.30 -21.08 9.48
N GLY A 385 -21.22 -19.88 10.06
CA GLY A 385 -22.05 -19.44 11.18
C GLY A 385 -23.51 -19.29 10.79
N ILE A 386 -23.77 -18.61 9.66
CA ILE A 386 -25.11 -18.47 9.08
C ILE A 386 -25.70 -19.87 8.79
N SER A 387 -24.92 -20.77 8.20
CA SER A 387 -25.36 -22.13 7.88
C SER A 387 -25.71 -22.94 9.13
N LEU A 388 -24.91 -22.85 10.19
CA LEU A 388 -25.16 -23.52 11.46
C LEU A 388 -26.45 -23.02 12.10
N LEU A 389 -26.62 -21.70 12.23
CA LEU A 389 -27.82 -21.09 12.81
C LEU A 389 -29.07 -21.41 11.99
N ALA A 390 -29.00 -21.32 10.66
CA ALA A 390 -30.10 -21.66 9.77
C ALA A 390 -30.51 -23.12 9.91
N THR A 391 -29.55 -24.03 10.08
CA THR A 391 -29.82 -25.47 10.29
C THR A 391 -30.44 -25.73 11.66
N MET A 392 -29.97 -25.06 12.71
CA MET A 392 -30.54 -25.16 14.06
C MET A 392 -31.97 -24.62 14.09
N ALA A 393 -32.22 -23.46 13.51
CA ALA A 393 -33.55 -22.86 13.41
C ALA A 393 -34.49 -23.74 12.58
N ARG A 394 -34.00 -24.38 11.51
CA ARG A 394 -34.77 -25.38 10.74
C ARG A 394 -35.20 -26.57 11.59
N ARG A 395 -34.38 -27.01 12.54
CA ARG A 395 -34.73 -28.14 13.43
C ARG A 395 -35.80 -27.78 14.45
N ILE A 396 -35.77 -26.56 14.96
CA ILE A 396 -36.68 -26.09 16.01
C ILE A 396 -38.01 -25.61 15.41
N ALA A 397 -37.95 -24.70 14.43
CA ALA A 397 -39.10 -23.98 13.89
C ALA A 397 -39.29 -24.20 12.37
N ARG A 398 -38.72 -25.29 11.82
CA ARG A 398 -38.85 -25.70 10.40
C ARG A 398 -38.46 -24.56 9.44
N TRP A 399 -39.12 -24.49 8.28
CA TRP A 399 -38.79 -23.52 7.24
C TRP A 399 -38.95 -22.05 7.69
N PRO A 400 -39.98 -21.65 8.48
CA PRO A 400 -40.08 -20.29 9.00
C PRO A 400 -38.86 -19.84 9.82
N GLY A 401 -38.36 -20.71 10.71
CA GLY A 401 -37.17 -20.40 11.51
C GLY A 401 -35.93 -20.19 10.64
N GLN A 402 -35.73 -21.05 9.63
CA GLN A 402 -34.63 -20.88 8.70
C GLN A 402 -34.74 -19.60 7.87
N ALA A 403 -35.93 -19.30 7.34
CA ALA A 403 -36.17 -18.10 6.57
C ALA A 403 -35.87 -16.84 7.38
N CYS A 404 -36.30 -16.80 8.65
CA CYS A 404 -35.98 -15.70 9.57
C CYS A 404 -34.47 -15.47 9.72
N ILE A 405 -33.68 -16.53 9.98
CA ILE A 405 -32.23 -16.42 10.11
C ILE A 405 -31.58 -15.91 8.81
N LEU A 406 -32.02 -16.42 7.65
CA LEU A 406 -31.46 -15.97 6.37
C LEU A 406 -31.84 -14.52 6.05
N THR A 407 -33.05 -14.08 6.39
CA THR A 407 -33.48 -12.69 6.25
C THR A 407 -32.67 -11.77 7.16
N LEU A 408 -32.49 -12.13 8.44
CA LEU A 408 -31.66 -11.35 9.37
C LEU A 408 -30.20 -11.30 8.91
N ALA A 409 -29.66 -12.42 8.43
CA ALA A 409 -28.30 -12.45 7.90
C ALA A 409 -28.14 -11.62 6.62
N ALA A 410 -29.18 -11.52 5.78
CA ALA A 410 -29.17 -10.69 4.57
C ALA A 410 -29.15 -9.18 4.89
N LEU A 411 -29.52 -8.77 6.10
CA LEU A 411 -29.36 -7.37 6.52
C LEU A 411 -27.88 -6.97 6.64
N LEU A 412 -26.98 -7.90 7.00
CA LEU A 412 -25.55 -7.62 7.17
C LEU A 412 -24.88 -7.03 5.91
N PRO A 413 -24.90 -7.68 4.74
CA PRO A 413 -24.34 -7.07 3.53
C PRO A 413 -25.05 -5.76 3.15
N MET A 414 -26.36 -5.63 3.39
CA MET A 414 -27.07 -4.37 3.13
C MET A 414 -26.62 -3.23 4.04
N THR A 415 -26.37 -3.50 5.33
CA THR A 415 -25.83 -2.51 6.26
C THR A 415 -24.41 -2.11 5.91
N LEU A 416 -23.58 -3.06 5.46
CA LEU A 416 -22.21 -2.76 5.01
C LEU A 416 -22.23 -1.93 3.73
N LEU A 417 -23.11 -2.29 2.78
CA LEU A 417 -23.32 -1.55 1.54
C LEU A 417 -23.65 -0.09 1.83
N THR A 418 -24.68 0.18 2.65
CA THR A 418 -25.13 1.54 2.93
C THR A 418 -24.15 2.32 3.81
N ALA A 419 -23.52 1.69 4.80
CA ALA A 419 -22.57 2.36 5.68
C ALA A 419 -21.26 2.74 4.98
N ASN A 420 -20.77 1.88 4.07
CA ASN A 420 -19.50 2.10 3.39
C ASN A 420 -19.63 2.92 2.10
N TRP A 421 -20.83 3.01 1.50
CA TRP A 421 -21.03 3.72 0.22
C TRP A 421 -20.43 5.13 0.21
N PRO A 422 -20.72 6.04 1.17
CA PRO A 422 -20.24 7.42 1.08
C PRO A 422 -18.71 7.54 1.14
N ALA A 423 -18.03 6.58 1.79
CA ALA A 423 -16.58 6.58 1.95
C ALA A 423 -15.85 5.90 0.78
N LEU A 424 -16.56 5.07 -0.01
CA LEU A 424 -15.97 4.26 -1.07
C LEU A 424 -16.48 4.61 -2.48
N ASP A 425 -17.47 5.50 -2.57
CA ASP A 425 -17.91 6.07 -3.83
C ASP A 425 -16.87 7.03 -4.39
N MET A 426 -16.01 6.51 -5.27
CA MET A 426 -14.98 7.26 -5.97
C MET A 426 -15.47 7.79 -7.32
N SER A 427 -16.76 7.64 -7.67
CA SER A 427 -17.29 8.01 -9.01
C SER A 427 -17.07 9.48 -9.39
N LYS A 428 -16.84 10.35 -8.40
CA LYS A 428 -16.57 11.78 -8.58
C LYS A 428 -15.11 12.16 -8.29
N GLU A 429 -14.25 11.19 -7.99
CA GLU A 429 -12.85 11.43 -7.64
C GLU A 429 -12.07 11.88 -8.88
N THR A 430 -11.87 13.19 -8.96
CA THR A 430 -11.18 13.87 -10.07
C THR A 430 -10.13 14.84 -9.56
N ALA A 431 -9.86 14.87 -8.25
CA ALA A 431 -9.01 15.87 -7.62
C ALA A 431 -7.57 15.76 -8.12
N THR A 432 -7.03 14.54 -8.20
CA THR A 432 -5.67 14.28 -8.68
C THR A 432 -5.48 14.74 -10.13
N ARG A 433 -6.40 14.36 -11.02
CA ARG A 433 -6.38 14.78 -12.42
C ARG A 433 -6.47 16.30 -12.54
N THR A 434 -7.40 16.92 -11.83
CA THR A 434 -7.63 18.37 -11.87
C THR A 434 -6.42 19.13 -11.33
N ALA A 435 -5.82 18.67 -10.23
CA ALA A 435 -4.62 19.29 -9.65
C ALA A 435 -3.45 19.28 -10.64
N TRP A 436 -3.20 18.14 -11.30
CA TRP A 436 -2.13 18.04 -12.28
C TRP A 436 -2.41 18.80 -13.57
N GLN A 437 -3.65 18.80 -14.06
CA GLN A 437 -4.04 19.64 -15.21
C GLN A 437 -3.83 21.14 -14.92
N ASN A 438 -4.23 21.59 -13.72
CA ASN A 438 -4.01 22.96 -13.28
C ASN A 438 -2.53 23.30 -13.12
N LEU A 439 -1.70 22.37 -12.64
CA LEU A 439 -0.26 22.57 -12.50
C LEU A 439 0.43 22.61 -13.87
N LEU A 440 0.18 21.64 -14.74
CA LEU A 440 0.79 21.54 -16.07
C LEU A 440 0.30 22.64 -17.03
N GLY A 441 -0.90 23.20 -16.79
CA GLY A 441 -1.45 24.34 -17.50
C GLY A 441 -0.79 25.69 -17.17
N ARG A 442 0.11 25.74 -16.17
CA ARG A 442 0.87 26.95 -15.85
C ARG A 442 1.92 27.24 -16.90
N SER A 443 2.25 28.53 -17.08
CA SER A 443 3.26 29.03 -18.02
C SER A 443 4.70 28.72 -17.58
N LEU A 444 5.01 27.45 -17.32
CA LEU A 444 6.34 26.96 -16.95
C LEU A 444 7.26 26.91 -18.19
N PRO A 445 8.55 27.29 -18.06
CA PRO A 445 9.53 27.18 -19.14
C PRO A 445 9.64 25.76 -19.70
N GLN A 446 10.03 25.65 -20.97
CA GLN A 446 10.33 24.36 -21.58
C GLN A 446 11.49 23.69 -20.84
N GLY A 447 11.36 22.39 -20.55
CA GLY A 447 12.39 21.67 -19.79
C GLY A 447 12.40 21.97 -18.29
N ALA A 448 11.40 22.69 -17.76
CA ALA A 448 11.33 22.97 -16.33
C ALA A 448 11.25 21.68 -15.51
N ILE A 449 12.00 21.67 -14.41
CA ILE A 449 12.10 20.53 -13.49
C ILE A 449 11.11 20.74 -12.36
N LEU A 450 10.21 19.79 -12.20
CA LEU A 450 9.23 19.70 -11.13
C LEU A 450 9.70 18.69 -10.10
N VAL A 451 9.74 19.08 -8.83
CA VAL A 451 10.23 18.24 -7.73
C VAL A 451 9.13 18.00 -6.71
N SER A 452 8.96 16.73 -6.33
CA SER A 452 8.24 16.31 -5.12
C SER A 452 9.20 15.65 -4.12
N ASN A 453 8.77 15.55 -2.86
CA ASN A 453 9.37 14.69 -1.85
C ASN A 453 8.83 13.25 -1.90
N ASP A 454 7.82 12.97 -2.73
CA ASP A 454 7.13 11.68 -2.80
C ASP A 454 6.94 11.22 -4.25
N ARG A 455 7.19 9.93 -4.49
CA ARG A 455 6.98 9.23 -5.77
C ARG A 455 5.50 9.19 -6.12
N ASP A 456 4.65 8.99 -5.12
CA ASP A 456 3.21 8.76 -5.26
C ASP A 456 2.48 9.98 -5.84
N GLU A 457 3.06 11.16 -5.67
CA GLU A 457 2.56 12.39 -6.25
C GLU A 457 3.01 12.58 -7.69
N MET A 458 4.14 11.98 -8.09
CA MET A 458 4.73 12.14 -9.42
C MET A 458 4.17 11.17 -10.47
N THR A 459 3.69 10.00 -10.05
CA THR A 459 3.14 9.00 -10.98
C THR A 459 1.95 9.50 -11.82
N PRO A 460 1.02 10.34 -11.32
CA PRO A 460 -0.06 10.88 -12.14
C PRO A 460 0.43 11.88 -13.18
N MET A 461 1.47 12.66 -12.89
CA MET A 461 2.11 13.54 -13.88
C MET A 461 2.64 12.71 -15.05
N TRP A 462 3.37 11.64 -14.74
CA TRP A 462 3.92 10.74 -15.74
C TRP A 462 2.82 10.04 -16.54
N TYR A 463 1.70 9.67 -15.93
CA TYR A 463 0.53 9.18 -16.67
C TYR A 463 0.07 10.20 -17.71
N LEU A 464 -0.16 11.46 -17.30
CA LEU A 464 -0.59 12.51 -18.22
C LEU A 464 0.45 12.75 -19.33
N GLN A 465 1.75 12.66 -19.04
CA GLN A 465 2.82 12.86 -20.01
C GLN A 465 2.97 11.69 -21.00
N TYR A 466 3.17 10.48 -20.49
CA TYR A 466 3.54 9.32 -21.31
C TYR A 466 2.34 8.59 -21.90
N VAL A 467 1.16 8.67 -21.26
CA VAL A 467 -0.07 8.02 -21.74
C VAL A 467 -0.95 9.00 -22.50
N GLU A 468 -1.11 10.23 -22.00
CA GLU A 468 -2.01 11.23 -22.61
C GLU A 468 -1.28 12.31 -23.45
N GLY A 469 0.06 12.37 -23.42
CA GLY A 469 0.84 13.31 -24.24
C GLY A 469 0.81 14.77 -23.73
N VAL A 470 0.46 15.01 -22.47
CA VAL A 470 0.33 16.35 -21.89
C VAL A 470 1.69 16.84 -21.38
N ARG A 471 2.20 17.97 -21.90
CA ARG A 471 3.47 18.61 -21.47
C ARG A 471 4.65 17.63 -21.34
N PRO A 472 4.99 16.87 -22.40
CA PRO A 472 6.12 15.94 -22.38
C PRO A 472 7.48 16.64 -22.26
N ASP A 473 7.51 17.97 -22.36
CA ASP A 473 8.71 18.80 -22.20
C ASP A 473 9.14 18.98 -20.74
N LEU A 474 8.25 18.75 -19.77
CA LEU A 474 8.55 18.94 -18.34
C LEU A 474 9.19 17.69 -17.73
N ILE A 475 10.07 17.89 -16.75
CA ILE A 475 10.79 16.79 -16.09
C ILE A 475 10.30 16.67 -14.65
N GLY A 476 9.68 15.54 -14.32
CA GLY A 476 9.22 15.26 -12.96
C GLY A 476 10.22 14.41 -12.17
N LEU A 477 10.65 14.87 -11.00
CA LEU A 477 11.64 14.21 -10.14
C LEU A 477 11.15 14.09 -8.69
N PHE A 478 11.68 13.09 -7.99
CA PHE A 478 11.51 12.88 -6.55
C PHE A 478 12.74 12.16 -5.99
N PRO A 479 13.03 12.25 -4.68
CA PRO A 479 14.15 11.53 -4.07
C PRO A 479 13.94 10.02 -4.16
N LYS A 480 15.00 9.26 -4.46
CA LYS A 480 14.93 7.82 -4.63
C LYS A 480 14.57 7.15 -3.30
N ILE A 481 13.61 6.23 -3.34
CA ILE A 481 13.17 5.41 -2.18
C ILE A 481 14.24 4.36 -1.79
N ILE A 482 15.31 4.20 -2.59
CA ILE A 482 16.31 3.13 -2.46
C ILE A 482 17.70 3.71 -2.20
N ALA A 483 18.56 2.90 -1.56
CA ALA A 483 19.91 3.13 -1.01
C ALA A 483 21.00 3.78 -1.89
N ASP A 484 20.69 4.36 -3.05
CA ASP A 484 21.65 5.25 -3.71
C ASP A 484 21.74 6.53 -2.87
N SER A 485 22.85 6.67 -2.12
CA SER A 485 23.04 7.76 -1.17
C SER A 485 22.99 9.14 -1.82
N GLN A 486 23.16 9.24 -3.15
CA GLN A 486 23.10 10.50 -3.87
C GLN A 486 21.69 11.12 -3.94
N PHE A 487 20.65 10.30 -3.85
CA PHE A 487 19.25 10.74 -4.04
C PHE A 487 18.34 10.29 -2.91
N SER A 488 18.88 9.88 -1.76
CA SER A 488 18.11 9.33 -0.65
C SER A 488 17.21 10.36 0.06
N THR A 489 17.50 11.66 -0.09
CA THR A 489 16.72 12.75 0.53
C THR A 489 16.38 13.83 -0.48
N LEU A 490 15.31 14.57 -0.19
CA LEU A 490 14.92 15.75 -0.98
C LEU A 490 16.07 16.77 -1.06
N GLY A 491 16.77 17.02 0.06
CA GLY A 491 17.91 17.92 0.09
C GLY A 491 19.04 17.47 -0.84
N SER A 492 19.41 16.19 -0.81
CA SER A 492 20.46 15.66 -1.70
C SER A 492 20.10 15.83 -3.19
N LEU A 493 18.82 15.61 -3.54
CA LEU A 493 18.33 15.86 -4.89
C LEU A 493 18.39 17.34 -5.27
N LEU A 494 17.97 18.24 -4.39
CA LEU A 494 18.00 19.69 -4.63
C LEU A 494 19.44 20.21 -4.75
N ASP A 495 20.35 19.75 -3.90
CA ASP A 495 21.78 20.08 -4.00
C ASP A 495 22.37 19.61 -5.32
N TRP A 496 22.03 18.39 -5.73
CA TRP A 496 22.47 17.82 -6.99
C TRP A 496 21.97 18.63 -8.22
N LEU A 497 20.75 19.17 -8.14
CA LEU A 497 20.18 20.05 -9.18
C LEU A 497 20.88 21.42 -9.18
N LEU A 498 21.02 22.05 -8.01
CA LEU A 498 21.65 23.37 -7.86
C LEU A 498 23.11 23.36 -8.30
N ALA A 499 23.87 22.31 -7.97
CA ALA A 499 25.26 22.13 -8.41
C ALA A 499 25.41 22.08 -9.94
N ARG A 500 24.32 21.83 -10.68
CA ARG A 500 24.26 21.81 -12.15
C ARG A 500 23.64 23.08 -12.74
N GLY A 501 23.43 24.10 -11.92
CA GLY A 501 22.76 25.35 -12.31
C GLY A 501 21.27 25.18 -12.62
N GLN A 502 20.66 24.06 -12.23
CA GLN A 502 19.22 23.83 -12.41
C GLN A 502 18.45 24.49 -11.26
N LYS A 503 17.33 25.14 -11.59
CA LYS A 503 16.46 25.84 -10.64
C LYS A 503 15.08 25.20 -10.61
N PRO A 504 14.90 24.10 -9.87
CA PRO A 504 13.66 23.33 -9.90
C PRO A 504 12.49 24.07 -9.26
N TYR A 505 11.28 23.69 -9.64
CA TYR A 505 10.03 24.14 -9.05
C TYR A 505 9.47 23.04 -8.14
N LEU A 506 9.09 23.41 -6.93
CA LEU A 506 8.38 22.52 -6.00
C LEU A 506 6.92 22.43 -6.42
N ILE A 507 6.39 21.22 -6.53
CA ILE A 507 5.00 21.01 -6.99
C ILE A 507 3.95 21.42 -5.94
N LYS A 508 4.38 21.56 -4.68
CA LYS A 508 3.58 21.98 -3.53
C LYS A 508 4.47 22.79 -2.57
N GLN A 509 3.85 23.46 -1.60
CA GLN A 509 4.59 24.11 -0.52
C GLN A 509 5.29 23.05 0.33
N MET A 510 6.57 23.27 0.63
CA MET A 510 7.39 22.37 1.44
C MET A 510 8.11 23.21 2.50
N PRO A 511 7.36 23.69 3.51
CA PRO A 511 7.92 24.56 4.55
C PRO A 511 9.05 23.86 5.29
N GLY A 512 10.02 24.66 5.71
CA GLY A 512 11.26 24.20 6.31
C GLY A 512 12.39 24.05 5.29
N LEU A 513 12.15 23.92 3.99
CA LEU A 513 13.24 23.95 3.01
C LEU A 513 13.97 25.30 2.97
N GLU A 514 13.31 26.37 3.41
CA GLU A 514 13.86 27.73 3.49
C GLU A 514 15.06 27.83 4.42
N VAL A 515 15.24 26.87 5.34
CA VAL A 515 16.41 26.84 6.22
C VAL A 515 17.70 26.56 5.45
N LYS A 516 17.62 25.89 4.30
CA LYS A 516 18.79 25.56 3.47
C LYS A 516 18.75 26.21 2.09
N TYR A 517 17.56 26.44 1.55
CA TYR A 517 17.37 26.90 0.17
C TYR A 517 16.68 28.26 0.09
N SER A 518 17.06 29.04 -0.92
CA SER A 518 16.38 30.28 -1.28
C SER A 518 15.20 29.96 -2.20
N LEU A 519 13.98 30.14 -1.69
CA LEU A 519 12.73 29.91 -2.42
C LEU A 519 12.14 31.23 -2.91
N GLN A 520 11.74 31.28 -4.19
CA GLN A 520 11.06 32.43 -4.78
C GLN A 520 9.75 31.99 -5.44
N ALA A 521 8.69 32.79 -5.29
CA ALA A 521 7.44 32.51 -5.97
C ALA A 521 7.58 32.82 -7.48
N ALA A 522 7.41 31.80 -8.32
CA ALA A 522 7.52 31.92 -9.77
C ALA A 522 6.47 31.01 -10.44
N ASN A 523 5.71 31.55 -11.39
CA ASN A 523 4.67 30.81 -12.14
C ASN A 523 3.64 30.11 -11.20
N GLY A 524 3.40 30.72 -10.04
CA GLY A 524 2.52 30.21 -8.98
C GLY A 524 3.08 29.05 -8.15
N LEU A 525 4.33 28.61 -8.39
CA LEU A 525 5.02 27.59 -7.61
C LEU A 525 6.20 28.22 -6.85
N ALA A 526 6.76 27.49 -5.88
CA ALA A 526 8.02 27.88 -5.25
C ALA A 526 9.18 27.35 -6.12
N GLN A 527 10.04 28.25 -6.60
CA GLN A 527 11.25 27.92 -7.33
C GLN A 527 12.45 27.95 -6.38
N VAL A 528 13.24 26.88 -6.40
CA VAL A 528 14.53 26.81 -5.69
C VAL A 528 15.57 27.54 -6.52
N THR A 529 16.02 28.70 -6.04
CA THR A 529 16.90 29.60 -6.81
C THR A 529 18.37 29.48 -6.43
N GLY A 530 18.67 28.93 -5.26
CA GLY A 530 20.01 28.76 -4.70
C GLY A 530 19.95 28.32 -3.24
N TYR A 531 21.07 28.45 -2.53
CA TYR A 531 21.16 28.24 -1.08
C TYR A 531 20.65 29.47 -0.30
N ALA A 532 20.13 29.26 0.90
CA ALA A 532 19.58 30.32 1.76
C ALA A 532 20.66 31.30 2.25
N ALA A 533 21.90 30.81 2.42
CA ALA A 533 23.07 31.62 2.74
C ALA A 533 24.18 31.41 1.71
N ALA A 534 24.90 32.50 1.39
CA ALA A 534 26.13 32.45 0.61
C ALA A 534 27.32 32.08 1.51
N MET A 535 28.25 31.28 1.00
CA MET A 535 29.49 30.95 1.70
C MET A 535 30.63 31.90 1.30
N PRO A 536 31.43 32.40 2.26
CA PRO A 536 31.30 32.22 3.71
C PRO A 536 30.18 33.10 4.29
N VAL A 537 29.48 32.60 5.31
CA VAL A 537 28.49 33.41 6.05
C VAL A 537 29.22 34.44 6.91
N GLN A 538 28.73 35.69 6.90
CA GLN A 538 29.24 36.78 7.73
C GLN A 538 28.14 37.26 8.69
N PRO A 539 27.94 36.60 9.82
CA PRO A 539 26.93 36.99 10.81
C PRO A 539 27.34 38.27 11.55
N ASP A 540 26.36 39.09 11.94
CA ASP A 540 26.53 40.28 12.77
C ASP A 540 27.20 39.93 14.12
N ARG A 541 26.88 38.75 14.66
CA ARG A 541 27.47 38.19 15.87
C ARG A 541 28.13 36.84 15.55
N PRO A 542 29.44 36.82 15.23
CA PRO A 542 30.16 35.56 15.00
C PRO A 542 30.28 34.76 16.30
N LEU A 543 30.03 33.45 16.21
CA LEU A 543 30.09 32.51 17.32
C LEU A 543 30.83 31.25 16.87
N ASP A 544 31.29 30.43 17.82
CA ASP A 544 31.87 29.11 17.55
C ASP A 544 31.56 28.18 18.72
N SER A 545 30.30 27.80 18.86
CA SER A 545 29.80 27.00 20.00
C SER A 545 29.19 25.70 19.52
N SER A 546 29.78 24.57 19.93
CA SER A 546 29.32 23.22 19.56
C SER A 546 28.41 22.62 20.64
N LEU A 547 27.23 22.15 20.24
CA LEU A 547 26.23 21.48 21.06
C LEU A 547 26.29 19.97 20.84
N GLY A 548 26.44 19.22 21.93
CA GLY A 548 26.45 17.76 21.95
C GLY A 548 27.56 17.11 21.12
N GLY A 549 28.53 17.88 20.60
CA GLY A 549 29.49 17.44 19.59
C GLY A 549 28.87 17.07 18.24
N VAL A 550 27.62 17.47 17.97
CA VAL A 550 26.88 17.09 16.75
C VAL A 550 26.52 18.27 15.86
N VAL A 551 26.40 19.47 16.41
CA VAL A 551 26.03 20.69 15.67
C VAL A 551 26.67 21.91 16.30
N ARG A 552 27.02 22.89 15.47
CA ARG A 552 27.72 24.10 15.87
C ARG A 552 26.94 25.34 15.46
N LEU A 553 26.84 26.30 16.37
CA LEU A 553 26.37 27.64 16.07
C LEU A 553 27.56 28.49 15.64
N ILE A 554 27.59 28.89 14.37
CA ILE A 554 28.68 29.69 13.79
C ILE A 554 28.40 31.21 13.82
N GLY A 555 27.18 31.59 14.18
CA GLY A 555 26.82 32.98 14.47
C GLY A 555 25.33 33.23 14.50
N ALA A 556 24.98 34.49 14.77
CA ALA A 556 23.61 34.95 14.80
C ALA A 556 23.46 36.39 14.30
N ASP A 557 22.31 36.68 13.68
CA ASP A 557 21.87 38.04 13.36
C ASP A 557 20.64 38.39 14.20
N VAL A 558 20.57 39.62 14.70
CA VAL A 558 19.47 40.10 15.53
C VAL A 558 18.91 41.37 14.91
N SER A 559 17.59 41.44 14.74
CA SER A 559 16.92 42.65 14.26
C SER A 559 17.31 43.86 15.11
N LYS A 560 17.73 44.96 14.46
CA LYS A 560 18.24 46.15 15.14
C LYS A 560 17.10 46.89 15.86
N LEU A 561 17.27 47.16 17.16
CA LEU A 561 16.46 48.06 17.99
C LEU A 561 14.95 47.73 18.07
N PRO A 562 14.55 46.53 18.52
CA PRO A 562 13.12 46.21 18.66
C PRO A 562 12.49 46.95 19.86
N SER A 563 11.25 47.39 19.71
CA SER A 563 10.47 48.05 20.77
C SER A 563 9.47 47.10 21.41
N ALA A 564 9.00 47.42 22.62
CA ALA A 564 7.92 46.65 23.25
C ALA A 564 6.67 46.56 22.33
N GLY A 565 6.09 45.37 22.21
CA GLY A 565 4.94 45.11 21.31
C GLY A 565 5.30 44.85 19.85
N GLU A 566 6.57 44.99 19.44
CA GLU A 566 7.04 44.63 18.10
C GLU A 566 7.51 43.17 18.02
N VAL A 567 7.85 42.74 16.80
CA VAL A 567 8.41 41.40 16.54
C VAL A 567 9.92 41.51 16.35
N MET A 568 10.66 40.82 17.20
CA MET A 568 12.11 40.67 17.07
C MET A 568 12.42 39.41 16.25
N THR A 569 13.31 39.52 15.28
CA THR A 569 13.78 38.36 14.51
C THR A 569 15.23 38.06 14.85
N VAL A 570 15.50 36.81 15.22
CA VAL A 570 16.84 36.29 15.48
C VAL A 570 17.12 35.19 14.46
N THR A 571 18.14 35.35 13.64
CA THR A 571 18.58 34.33 12.68
C THR A 571 19.81 33.63 13.26
N LEU A 572 19.74 32.32 13.39
CA LEU A 572 20.84 31.46 13.82
C LEU A 572 21.44 30.75 12.61
N TYR A 573 22.77 30.69 12.57
CA TYR A 573 23.50 29.97 11.53
C TYR A 573 24.10 28.70 12.12
N TRP A 574 23.53 27.55 11.76
CA TRP A 574 23.99 26.24 12.23
C TRP A 574 24.85 25.54 11.18
N LEU A 575 25.88 24.85 11.67
CA LEU A 575 26.77 23.98 10.90
C LEU A 575 26.78 22.60 11.59
N PRO A 576 26.19 21.55 10.98
CA PRO A 576 26.21 20.20 11.55
C PRO A 576 27.62 19.62 11.47
N ASP A 577 28.13 19.17 12.62
CA ASP A 577 29.43 18.49 12.74
C ASP A 577 29.30 16.97 12.48
N ALA A 578 28.12 16.40 12.75
CA ALA A 578 27.81 14.98 12.54
C ALA A 578 26.33 14.76 12.17
N ILE A 579 26.01 13.55 11.68
CA ILE A 579 24.62 13.13 11.45
C ILE A 579 23.91 12.97 12.80
N MET A 580 22.76 13.63 12.95
CA MET A 580 21.93 13.56 14.15
C MET A 580 20.96 12.37 14.08
N SER A 581 20.89 11.57 15.15
CA SER A 581 20.05 10.36 15.21
C SER A 581 18.58 10.63 15.55
N GLU A 582 18.25 11.84 15.98
CA GLU A 582 16.90 12.28 16.32
C GLU A 582 16.67 13.71 15.84
N ASP A 583 15.41 14.14 15.86
CA ASP A 583 15.02 15.49 15.48
C ASP A 583 15.04 16.44 16.68
N TYR A 584 15.79 17.53 16.56
CA TYR A 584 15.93 18.56 17.58
C TYR A 584 15.09 19.78 17.25
N HIS A 585 14.63 20.45 18.31
CA HIS A 585 14.03 21.78 18.26
C HIS A 585 15.08 22.80 18.66
N SER A 586 15.22 23.87 17.90
CA SER A 586 16.00 25.03 18.30
C SER A 586 15.13 25.98 19.10
N PHE A 587 15.76 26.77 19.96
CA PHE A 587 15.08 27.82 20.69
C PHE A 587 15.95 29.05 20.82
N VAL A 588 15.30 30.20 20.95
CA VAL A 588 15.87 31.48 21.38
C VAL A 588 15.03 32.02 22.53
N GLN A 589 15.68 32.43 23.60
CA GLN A 589 15.07 32.99 24.81
C GLN A 589 15.62 34.38 25.09
N LEU A 590 14.71 35.30 25.40
CA LEU A 590 15.02 36.64 25.91
C LEU A 590 14.93 36.61 27.42
N MET A 591 16.04 36.90 28.09
CA MET A 591 16.22 36.74 29.53
C MET A 591 16.55 38.10 30.19
N THR A 592 16.09 38.31 31.42
CA THR A 592 16.62 39.39 32.26
C THR A 592 18.01 39.05 32.80
N ALA A 593 18.73 40.03 33.32
CA ALA A 593 19.99 39.81 34.03
C ALA A 593 19.87 38.84 35.22
N ASP A 594 18.67 38.74 35.81
CA ASP A 594 18.36 37.81 36.91
C ASP A 594 18.04 36.38 36.43
N GLY A 595 18.08 36.13 35.12
CA GLY A 595 17.83 34.81 34.52
C GLY A 595 16.36 34.47 34.31
N GLU A 596 15.46 35.45 34.35
CA GLU A 596 14.02 35.26 34.11
C GLU A 596 13.67 35.41 32.62
N ARG A 597 12.96 34.43 32.04
CA ARG A 597 12.54 34.46 30.64
C ARG A 597 11.37 35.42 30.43
N GLN A 598 11.54 36.41 29.55
CA GLN A 598 10.50 37.38 29.18
C GLN A 598 9.79 37.03 27.87
N ALA A 599 10.54 36.49 26.90
CA ALA A 599 10.01 36.11 25.60
C ALA A 599 10.86 34.99 25.00
N GLY A 600 10.43 34.42 23.88
CA GLY A 600 11.25 33.50 23.12
C GLY A 600 10.46 32.80 22.03
N SER A 601 11.17 32.03 21.22
CA SER A 601 10.62 31.22 20.14
C SER A 601 11.34 29.88 20.14
N ASP A 602 10.59 28.79 20.03
CA ASP A 602 11.12 27.46 19.81
C ASP A 602 10.31 26.76 18.72
N HIS A 603 11.00 26.03 17.85
CA HIS A 603 10.38 25.26 16.78
C HIS A 603 11.36 24.17 16.31
N ARG A 604 10.91 23.34 15.38
CA ARG A 604 11.76 22.34 14.71
C ARG A 604 12.33 22.96 13.42
N PRO A 605 13.64 23.25 13.36
CA PRO A 605 14.26 23.75 12.14
C PRO A 605 14.06 22.78 10.98
N GLY A 606 13.63 23.31 9.84
CA GLY A 606 13.37 22.51 8.64
C GLY A 606 12.09 21.69 8.66
N GLU A 607 11.29 21.80 9.73
CA GLU A 607 9.97 21.20 9.89
C GLU A 607 9.91 19.73 9.44
N ALA A 608 9.03 19.42 8.47
CA ALA A 608 8.80 18.06 7.98
C ALA A 608 9.69 17.70 6.77
N PHE A 609 10.18 18.68 6.02
CA PHE A 609 10.83 18.46 4.72
C PHE A 609 12.36 18.49 4.76
N TYR A 610 12.95 19.11 5.79
CA TYR A 610 14.40 19.11 5.99
C TYR A 610 14.82 19.17 7.48
N PRO A 611 14.32 18.24 8.32
CA PRO A 611 14.58 18.28 9.75
C PRO A 611 16.04 18.00 10.10
N THR A 612 16.42 18.23 11.36
CA THR A 612 17.81 18.12 11.83
C THR A 612 18.44 16.74 11.58
N SER A 613 17.67 15.65 11.62
CA SER A 613 18.17 14.31 11.28
C SER A 613 18.60 14.15 9.81
N MET A 614 18.17 15.05 8.91
CA MET A 614 18.54 15.07 7.49
C MET A 614 19.69 16.04 7.19
N TRP A 615 20.18 16.79 8.17
CA TRP A 615 21.28 17.73 7.95
C TRP A 615 22.58 16.99 7.66
N MET A 616 23.30 17.45 6.64
CA MET A 616 24.56 16.84 6.21
C MET A 616 25.74 17.72 6.60
N SER A 617 26.87 17.11 6.95
CA SER A 617 28.09 17.86 7.27
C SER A 617 28.49 18.78 6.11
N GLY A 618 28.75 20.05 6.43
CA GLY A 618 29.02 21.12 5.45
C GLY A 618 27.80 21.93 5.02
N ASP A 619 26.58 21.49 5.38
CA ASP A 619 25.38 22.32 5.22
C ASP A 619 25.48 23.58 6.09
N VAL A 620 25.00 24.71 5.58
CA VAL A 620 24.72 25.86 6.44
C VAL A 620 23.23 26.07 6.50
N ILE A 621 22.72 26.00 7.73
CA ILE A 621 21.31 26.12 8.03
C ILE A 621 21.04 27.51 8.59
N VAL A 622 20.12 28.22 7.93
CA VAL A 622 19.61 29.53 8.30
C VAL A 622 18.30 29.35 9.05
N ASP A 623 18.37 29.34 10.37
CA ASP A 623 17.25 29.10 11.25
C ASP A 623 16.69 30.42 11.80
N ARG A 624 15.43 30.75 11.51
CA ARG A 624 14.83 32.06 11.83
C ARG A 624 13.82 31.95 12.96
N HIS A 625 14.14 32.59 14.09
CA HIS A 625 13.26 32.73 15.23
C HIS A 625 12.53 34.07 15.19
N VAL A 626 11.19 34.00 15.15
CA VAL A 626 10.31 35.15 15.21
C VAL A 626 9.76 35.25 16.64
N ILE A 627 10.15 36.30 17.37
CA ILE A 627 9.87 36.47 18.79
C ILE A 627 8.97 37.69 18.97
N PRO A 628 7.66 37.50 19.21
CA PRO A 628 6.77 38.60 19.56
C PRO A 628 7.13 39.12 20.95
N LEU A 629 7.44 40.41 21.07
CA LEU A 629 7.78 41.04 22.34
C LEU A 629 6.50 41.47 23.08
N PRO A 630 6.38 41.22 24.40
CA PRO A 630 5.24 41.69 25.17
C PRO A 630 5.08 43.22 25.09
N THR A 631 3.83 43.70 25.01
CA THR A 631 3.53 45.13 24.95
C THR A 631 3.89 45.89 26.23
N LEU A 632 3.96 45.18 27.36
CA LEU A 632 4.35 45.71 28.67
C LEU A 632 5.82 45.43 29.01
N LEU A 633 6.62 44.99 28.03
CA LEU A 633 8.04 44.73 28.26
C LEU A 633 8.76 46.05 28.61
N ALA A 634 9.45 46.08 29.75
CA ALA A 634 10.14 47.28 30.20
C ALA A 634 11.31 47.63 29.25
N PRO A 635 11.54 48.91 28.94
CA PRO A 635 12.75 49.31 28.23
C PRO A 635 14.00 48.95 29.04
N GLY A 636 14.99 48.34 28.41
CA GLY A 636 16.14 47.82 29.13
C GLY A 636 17.05 46.93 28.30
N THR A 637 18.13 46.48 28.92
CA THR A 637 19.07 45.51 28.35
C THR A 637 18.65 44.11 28.76
N TYR A 638 18.52 43.22 27.77
CA TYR A 638 18.15 41.82 27.97
C TYR A 638 19.17 40.91 27.30
N ASP A 639 19.36 39.71 27.85
CA ASP A 639 20.28 38.72 27.29
C ASP A 639 19.56 37.73 26.38
N LEU A 640 20.17 37.42 25.24
CA LEU A 640 19.65 36.43 24.30
C LEU A 640 20.42 35.12 24.45
N HIS A 641 19.68 34.04 24.63
CA HIS A 641 20.22 32.69 24.76
C HIS A 641 19.62 31.78 23.69
N ALA A 642 20.43 30.93 23.07
CA ALA A 642 19.96 29.91 22.13
C ALA A 642 20.38 28.51 22.55
N GLY A 643 19.72 27.50 22.00
CA GLY A 643 20.12 26.10 22.18
C GLY A 643 19.24 25.16 21.39
N MET A 644 19.44 23.86 21.61
CA MET A 644 18.65 22.80 21.02
C MET A 644 18.21 21.78 22.07
N TYR A 645 17.04 21.18 21.86
CA TYR A 645 16.51 20.09 22.70
C TYR A 645 15.79 19.04 21.87
N SER A 646 15.70 17.80 22.34
CA SER A 646 14.91 16.78 21.65
C SER A 646 13.49 16.69 22.19
N TYR A 647 12.54 16.38 21.31
CA TYR A 647 11.12 16.22 21.65
C TYR A 647 10.70 14.76 21.41
N PRO A 648 9.95 14.12 22.33
CA PRO A 648 9.28 14.68 23.51
C PRO A 648 10.11 14.67 24.80
N SER A 649 11.38 14.25 24.76
CA SER A 649 12.19 14.10 25.99
C SER A 649 12.48 15.41 26.72
N LEU A 650 12.42 16.54 26.00
CA LEU A 650 12.82 17.88 26.41
C LEU A 650 14.28 17.99 26.89
N LYS A 651 15.10 16.99 26.59
CA LYS A 651 16.52 16.98 26.94
C LYS A 651 17.27 17.95 26.05
N ARG A 652 17.88 18.97 26.64
CA ARG A 652 18.74 19.93 25.93
C ARG A 652 20.10 19.33 25.59
N LEU A 653 20.65 19.72 24.45
CA LEU A 653 22.03 19.41 24.09
C LEU A 653 22.97 20.28 24.95
N PRO A 654 23.96 19.69 25.63
CA PRO A 654 24.96 20.44 26.38
C PRO A 654 26.00 21.05 25.42
N LEU A 655 26.61 22.16 25.84
CA LEU A 655 27.84 22.67 25.24
C LEU A 655 28.95 21.63 25.35
N THR A 656 29.71 21.45 24.27
CA THR A 656 30.78 20.45 24.22
C THR A 656 31.84 20.77 25.27
N GLY A 657 32.05 19.85 26.22
CA GLY A 657 32.97 20.04 27.34
C GLY A 657 32.40 20.80 28.55
N SER A 658 31.11 21.11 28.57
CA SER A 658 30.41 21.78 29.68
C SER A 658 29.07 21.10 30.00
N ASN A 659 28.50 21.42 31.17
CA ASN A 659 27.12 21.04 31.54
C ASN A 659 26.10 22.13 31.17
N GLU A 660 26.55 23.29 30.69
CA GLU A 660 25.67 24.35 30.20
C GLU A 660 24.92 23.90 28.95
N THR A 661 23.66 24.31 28.81
CA THR A 661 22.78 23.86 27.73
C THR A 661 22.26 25.02 26.87
N THR A 662 22.84 26.20 27.04
CA THR A 662 22.48 27.43 26.32
C THR A 662 23.73 28.16 25.87
N ILE A 663 23.69 28.75 24.68
CA ILE A 663 24.71 29.61 24.12
C ILE A 663 24.26 31.06 24.30
N ALA A 664 25.09 31.90 24.92
CA ALA A 664 24.82 33.33 25.01
C ALA A 664 25.08 33.98 23.64
N LEU A 665 24.04 34.60 23.06
CA LEU A 665 24.12 35.37 21.81
C LEU A 665 24.53 36.83 22.04
N GLY A 666 24.67 37.26 23.30
CA GLY A 666 24.93 38.63 23.72
C GLY A 666 23.64 39.45 23.96
N SER A 667 23.79 40.64 24.52
CA SER A 667 22.66 41.45 24.97
C SER A 667 21.98 42.23 23.84
N VAL A 668 20.71 42.57 24.02
CA VAL A 668 19.89 43.39 23.13
C VAL A 668 19.21 44.50 23.93
N GLN A 669 19.18 45.71 23.38
CA GLN A 669 18.48 46.84 23.99
C GLN A 669 17.04 46.90 23.47
N ILE A 670 16.07 46.81 24.37
CA ILE A 670 14.65 47.03 24.10
C ILE A 670 14.30 48.49 24.41
N ARG A 671 13.56 49.12 23.49
CA ARG A 671 13.10 50.52 23.62
C ARG A 671 11.67 50.64 24.10
#